data_AF-A0A833SSA5-F1
#
_entry.id   AF-A0A833SSA5-F1
#
_cell.length_a   1.000
_cell.length_b   1.000
_cell.length_c   1.000
_cell.angle_alpha   90.00
_cell.angle_beta   90.00
_cell.angle_gamma   90.00
#
_symmetry.space_group_name_H-M   'P 1'
#
loop_
_entity.id
_entity.type
_entity.pdbx_description
1 polymer ?
#
loop_
_entity_poly.entity_id
_entity_poly.type
_entity_poly.pdbx_seq_one_letter_code
_entity_poly.pdbx_strand_id
1 'polypeptide(L)'
;MTGLIARVSPKHVPFTSPSKRGHGGVQKKRITGAQLFNLFRRIAGVAAALMYAGIGLQSAYKTIDVLQGTNIGTESFGIMEAKIIAGYCGDRLIRDSRLVKDVLKGNTSPRTDTLYLESPTSTSFEKCSNIEMFNSDIYNATFLYSGFLGLVASGSYNLTILQDIEFIMPVVDCTSPPLLTGDPSLLRIYNLVRRKSDPTDVHIVAISFSTQDYHVDEQSRRGSALLASLFSVSDMRATNVDNYFVLGLDYPYTNAPTFSVFTLDRVSPDGYWEMSSVPRNISVDPIIHVRTARRRGFYLHAESEQANMRNLFWKVEDQNPAVALSTLFSLAVLSIVVFRNLRIGKIWIGDAFASVSNGTLMMRGLLVMASWYVNEFWTLVEFCLPGANAISGSQTIPVHSELSHADLLVMFLSIIGLIGRFTRERIDPAFALFLFEIIHSNRLDIIRDTSFVMKTVVDYANTEYRAGIATVTDAQKVLSPMRLWTTHMLNGIDFGFLAAALFPKALLVALILVYVGLRKVYHHFYPDQKPTGITGRSTGDQSSNEKAATAQKGNLTNFELSTGAELEARYGLISDYKNYVFFKGLKFASADGVYCSGYVVANGRFLVGSKDLLSIIMIKAFRSRFTNVYVYAVDGNTVQRTAQLVYPETLSWQDLIFLNINILA
;
A
#
# COMPACT_ATOMS: atom_id res chain seq x y z
N MET A 1 -76.46 -58.13 -53.04
CA MET A 1 -75.16 -58.65 -52.59
C MET A 1 -74.23 -57.44 -52.44
N THR A 2 -74.19 -56.88 -51.22
CA THR A 2 -73.03 -56.87 -50.27
C THR A 2 -71.95 -55.85 -50.67
N GLY A 3 -71.60 -54.83 -49.87
CA GLY A 3 -71.95 -54.47 -48.50
C GLY A 3 -71.58 -53.00 -48.23
N LEU A 4 -72.46 -52.23 -47.58
CA LEU A 4 -72.55 -52.00 -46.11
C LEU A 4 -71.49 -51.03 -45.57
N ILE A 5 -71.82 -49.74 -45.64
CA ILE A 5 -71.31 -48.65 -44.80
C ILE A 5 -72.31 -48.48 -43.66
N ALA A 6 -71.85 -48.53 -42.41
CA ALA A 6 -72.67 -48.20 -41.24
C ALA A 6 -71.99 -47.12 -40.37
N ARG A 7 -72.68 -45.98 -40.25
CA ARG A 7 -72.51 -44.96 -39.21
C ARG A 7 -72.94 -45.51 -37.85
N VAL A 8 -72.30 -45.07 -36.77
CA VAL A 8 -72.97 -44.85 -35.48
C VAL A 8 -72.42 -43.58 -34.83
N SER A 9 -73.33 -42.76 -34.30
CA SER A 9 -73.12 -41.53 -33.51
C SER A 9 -73.75 -41.73 -32.09
N PRO A 10 -73.76 -40.73 -31.20
CA PRO A 10 -73.09 -40.67 -29.89
C PRO A 10 -74.02 -40.98 -28.69
N LYS A 11 -73.50 -41.08 -27.45
CA LYS A 11 -74.30 -40.92 -26.21
C LYS A 11 -73.54 -40.31 -25.02
N HIS A 12 -74.30 -39.53 -24.25
CA HIS A 12 -73.98 -38.67 -23.10
C HIS A 12 -73.66 -39.40 -21.78
N VAL A 13 -72.69 -38.84 -21.04
CA VAL A 13 -72.54 -38.53 -19.59
C VAL A 13 -73.38 -39.30 -18.55
N PRO A 14 -72.74 -39.65 -17.41
CA PRO A 14 -73.27 -39.27 -16.09
C PRO A 14 -72.25 -38.53 -15.20
N PHE A 15 -72.81 -37.76 -14.27
CA PHE A 15 -72.18 -36.80 -13.36
C PHE A 15 -71.85 -37.46 -12.00
N THR A 16 -70.62 -37.31 -11.46
CA THR A 16 -70.32 -37.56 -10.02
C THR A 16 -69.24 -36.61 -9.49
N SER A 17 -69.34 -36.30 -8.18
CA SER A 17 -68.87 -35.12 -7.42
C SER A 17 -67.34 -34.90 -7.25
N PRO A 18 -66.89 -33.73 -6.70
CA PRO A 18 -65.51 -33.27 -6.73
C PRO A 18 -64.66 -33.81 -5.56
N SER A 19 -63.52 -34.43 -5.87
CA SER A 19 -62.55 -34.95 -4.91
C SER A 19 -61.24 -34.14 -4.92
N LYS A 20 -61.11 -33.32 -3.86
CA LYS A 20 -59.91 -32.87 -3.12
C LYS A 20 -58.51 -33.00 -3.77
N ARG A 21 -57.87 -31.84 -3.93
CA ARG A 21 -56.46 -31.47 -3.63
C ARG A 21 -55.40 -32.58 -3.79
N GLY A 22 -54.68 -32.54 -4.90
CA GLY A 22 -53.29 -32.98 -4.98
C GLY A 22 -52.37 -31.77 -5.15
N HIS A 23 -51.68 -31.37 -4.08
CA HIS A 23 -50.57 -30.42 -4.18
C HIS A 23 -49.46 -31.05 -5.04
N GLY A 24 -49.20 -30.46 -6.21
CA GLY A 24 -47.99 -30.71 -6.97
C GLY A 24 -46.79 -30.28 -6.13
N GLY A 25 -46.12 -31.25 -5.50
CA GLY A 25 -44.86 -31.03 -4.82
C GLY A 25 -43.84 -30.48 -5.82
N VAL A 26 -43.35 -29.28 -5.56
CA VAL A 26 -42.16 -28.74 -6.21
C VAL A 26 -41.01 -29.70 -5.86
N GLN A 27 -40.62 -30.55 -6.81
CA GLN A 27 -39.36 -31.28 -6.71
C GLN A 27 -38.25 -30.23 -6.57
N LYS A 28 -37.73 -30.06 -5.35
CA LYS A 28 -36.48 -29.33 -5.13
C LYS A 28 -35.40 -30.04 -5.93
N LYS A 29 -35.04 -29.48 -7.10
CA LYS A 29 -33.87 -29.92 -7.86
C LYS A 29 -32.67 -29.90 -6.90
N ARG A 30 -32.14 -31.08 -6.57
CA ARG A 30 -30.89 -31.20 -5.80
C ARG A 30 -29.79 -30.51 -6.59
N ILE A 31 -29.22 -29.45 -6.03
CA ILE A 31 -28.05 -28.77 -6.60
C ILE A 31 -26.91 -29.79 -6.60
N THR A 32 -26.41 -30.15 -7.79
CA THR A 32 -25.26 -31.06 -7.92
C THR A 32 -23.98 -30.33 -7.52
N GLY A 33 -23.00 -31.04 -6.95
CA GLY A 33 -21.71 -30.43 -6.54
C GLY A 33 -21.01 -29.65 -7.66
N ALA A 34 -21.13 -30.12 -8.91
CA ALA A 34 -20.63 -29.40 -10.08
C ALA A 34 -21.36 -28.07 -10.37
N GLN A 35 -22.67 -27.96 -10.06
CA GLN A 35 -23.42 -26.70 -10.19
C GLN A 35 -23.03 -25.72 -9.08
N LEU A 36 -22.80 -26.20 -7.86
CA LEU A 36 -22.32 -25.39 -6.75
C LEU A 36 -20.90 -24.86 -7.00
N PHE A 37 -19.99 -25.70 -7.51
CA PHE A 37 -18.64 -25.30 -7.88
C PHE A 37 -18.62 -24.23 -8.99
N ASN A 38 -19.46 -24.41 -10.03
CA ASN A 38 -19.58 -23.42 -11.10
C ASN A 38 -20.15 -22.08 -10.60
N LEU A 39 -21.11 -22.10 -9.67
CA LEU A 39 -21.62 -20.90 -9.03
C LEU A 39 -20.54 -20.19 -8.21
N PHE A 40 -19.77 -20.94 -7.42
CA PHE A 40 -18.66 -20.41 -6.64
C PHE A 40 -17.62 -19.73 -7.55
N ARG A 41 -17.21 -20.38 -8.65
CA ARG A 41 -16.27 -19.81 -9.63
C ARG A 41 -16.78 -18.50 -10.23
N ARG A 42 -18.08 -18.40 -10.54
CA ARG A 42 -18.69 -17.15 -11.05
C ARG A 42 -18.66 -16.04 -10.02
N ILE A 43 -18.99 -16.33 -8.76
CA ILE A 43 -18.91 -15.36 -7.66
C ILE A 43 -17.47 -14.88 -7.48
N ALA A 44 -16.50 -15.79 -7.55
CA ALA A 44 -15.08 -15.48 -7.47
C ALA A 44 -14.62 -14.54 -8.60
N GLY A 45 -15.06 -14.76 -9.84
CA GLY A 45 -14.76 -13.86 -10.97
C GLY A 45 -15.33 -12.44 -10.78
N VAL A 46 -16.52 -12.32 -10.19
CA VAL A 46 -17.12 -11.00 -9.93
C VAL A 46 -16.42 -10.28 -8.80
N ALA A 47 -16.09 -11.00 -7.73
CA ALA A 47 -15.28 -10.47 -6.64
C ALA A 47 -13.93 -9.95 -7.17
N ALA A 48 -13.27 -10.72 -8.03
CA ALA A 48 -12.01 -10.33 -8.64
C ALA A 48 -12.14 -9.08 -9.53
N ALA A 49 -13.23 -8.95 -10.29
CA ALA A 49 -13.46 -7.76 -11.12
C ALA A 49 -13.78 -6.50 -10.30
N LEU A 50 -14.57 -6.64 -9.23
CA LEU A 50 -14.83 -5.55 -8.29
C LEU A 50 -13.56 -5.12 -7.57
N MET A 51 -12.72 -6.08 -7.18
CA MET A 51 -11.41 -5.82 -6.59
C MET A 51 -10.49 -5.06 -7.55
N TYR A 52 -10.38 -5.50 -8.80
CA TYR A 52 -9.60 -4.81 -9.84
C TYR A 52 -10.10 -3.37 -10.05
N ALA A 53 -11.42 -3.15 -10.12
CA ALA A 53 -12.01 -1.82 -10.24
C ALA A 53 -11.76 -0.96 -8.98
N GLY A 54 -11.86 -1.56 -7.79
CA GLY A 54 -11.59 -0.90 -6.51
C GLY A 54 -10.15 -0.40 -6.40
N ILE A 55 -9.17 -1.24 -6.76
CA ILE A 55 -7.74 -0.87 -6.79
C ILE A 55 -7.52 0.30 -7.76
N GLY A 56 -8.14 0.26 -8.95
CA GLY A 56 -8.02 1.36 -9.93
C GLY A 56 -8.69 2.67 -9.50
N LEU A 57 -9.82 2.61 -8.79
CA LEU A 57 -10.48 3.80 -8.24
C LEU A 57 -9.67 4.40 -7.08
N GLN A 58 -9.13 3.55 -6.21
CA GLN A 58 -8.31 3.98 -5.10
C GLN A 58 -7.00 4.62 -5.59
N SER A 59 -6.36 4.05 -6.61
CA SER A 59 -5.16 4.64 -7.21
C SER A 59 -5.48 5.98 -7.87
N ALA A 60 -6.59 6.09 -8.63
CA ALA A 60 -7.00 7.36 -9.23
C ALA A 60 -7.30 8.46 -8.20
N TYR A 61 -7.95 8.11 -7.08
CA TYR A 61 -8.14 9.04 -5.97
C TYR A 61 -6.80 9.49 -5.39
N LYS A 62 -5.86 8.56 -5.14
CA LYS A 62 -4.52 8.88 -4.62
C LYS A 62 -3.67 9.68 -5.61
N THR A 63 -3.87 9.53 -6.91
CA THR A 63 -3.22 10.40 -7.91
C THR A 63 -3.63 11.85 -7.73
N ILE A 64 -4.88 12.13 -7.36
CA ILE A 64 -5.34 13.50 -7.10
C ILE A 64 -4.64 14.07 -5.86
N ASP A 65 -4.52 13.29 -4.78
CA ASP A 65 -3.76 13.68 -3.57
C ASP A 65 -2.31 14.05 -3.93
N VAL A 66 -1.63 13.20 -4.72
CA VAL A 66 -0.25 13.45 -5.18
C VAL A 66 -0.14 14.71 -6.05
N LEU A 67 -1.08 14.91 -7.00
CA LEU A 67 -1.10 16.10 -7.86
C LEU A 67 -1.38 17.40 -7.09
N GLN A 68 -2.09 17.30 -5.95
CA GLN A 68 -2.33 18.43 -5.06
C GLN A 68 -1.15 18.71 -4.12
N GLY A 69 -0.11 17.87 -4.13
CA GLY A 69 1.04 18.02 -3.25
C GLY A 69 0.67 17.92 -1.77
N THR A 70 -0.38 17.16 -1.43
CA THR A 70 -0.81 17.02 -0.04
C THR A 70 0.29 16.33 0.76
N ASN A 71 0.81 17.01 1.79
CA ASN A 71 1.87 16.48 2.64
C ASN A 71 1.44 15.16 3.28
N ILE A 72 2.35 14.19 3.24
CA ILE A 72 2.24 12.98 4.03
C ILE A 72 2.32 13.42 5.51
N GLY A 73 1.32 13.03 6.31
CA GLY A 73 1.09 13.57 7.65
C GLY A 73 2.32 13.57 8.57
N THR A 74 2.29 14.49 9.55
CA THR A 74 3.39 14.72 10.49
C THR A 74 3.69 13.45 11.32
N GLU A 75 4.94 13.01 11.32
CA GLU A 75 5.40 11.85 12.11
C GLU A 75 6.40 12.30 13.17
N SER A 76 6.25 11.80 14.39
CA SER A 76 7.23 12.04 15.46
C SER A 76 8.22 10.89 15.53
N PHE A 77 9.51 11.18 15.72
CA PHE A 77 10.55 10.15 15.87
C PHE A 77 10.59 9.47 17.27
N GLY A 78 9.47 9.49 17.99
CA GLY A 78 9.31 8.90 19.32
C GLY A 78 9.88 9.71 20.49
N ILE A 79 9.80 9.13 21.69
CA ILE A 79 10.35 9.67 22.95
C ILE A 79 11.71 8.98 23.19
N MET A 80 12.72 9.74 23.62
CA MET A 80 14.02 9.19 24.04
C MET A 80 13.91 8.61 25.47
N GLU A 81 13.12 7.54 25.60
CA GLU A 81 12.91 6.85 26.87
C GLU A 81 14.21 6.17 27.35
N ALA A 82 14.67 6.54 28.54
CA ALA A 82 15.76 5.86 29.22
C ALA A 82 15.17 4.96 30.31
N LYS A 83 15.46 3.66 30.26
CA LYS A 83 14.72 2.65 31.05
C LYS A 83 15.30 2.44 32.44
N ILE A 84 16.58 2.73 32.65
CA ILE A 84 17.31 2.30 33.85
C ILE A 84 17.56 3.47 34.80
N ILE A 85 17.81 4.68 34.27
CA ILE A 85 18.09 5.87 35.07
C ILE A 85 17.02 6.13 36.14
N ALA A 86 15.74 5.97 35.80
CA ALA A 86 14.64 6.15 36.75
C ALA A 86 14.77 5.21 37.96
N GLY A 87 15.18 3.95 37.75
CA GLY A 87 15.43 3.00 38.83
C GLY A 87 16.63 3.36 39.72
N TYR A 88 17.65 4.04 39.16
CA TYR A 88 18.77 4.57 39.95
C TYR A 88 18.39 5.82 40.74
N CYS A 89 17.48 6.65 40.20
CA CYS A 89 16.92 7.82 40.89
C CYS A 89 15.96 7.44 42.02
N GLY A 90 15.25 6.31 41.89
CA GLY A 90 14.26 5.84 42.87
C GLY A 90 13.00 6.72 42.90
N ASP A 91 12.23 6.62 43.98
CA ASP A 91 10.88 7.24 44.08
C ASP A 91 10.83 8.48 44.98
N ARG A 92 11.98 9.04 45.35
CA ARG A 92 12.10 10.16 46.32
C ARG A 92 13.08 11.22 45.82
N LEU A 93 13.68 11.96 46.76
CA LEU A 93 14.71 12.95 46.47
C LEU A 93 15.92 12.28 45.81
N ILE A 94 16.48 12.92 44.77
CA ILE A 94 17.68 12.45 44.07
C ILE A 94 18.86 12.30 45.05
N ARG A 95 18.96 13.15 46.07
CA ARG A 95 20.01 13.04 47.11
C ARG A 95 20.00 11.69 47.84
N ASP A 96 18.81 11.12 48.02
CA ASP A 96 18.57 9.85 48.71
C ASP A 96 18.57 8.64 47.78
N SER A 97 18.73 8.87 46.48
CA SER A 97 18.70 7.85 45.45
C SER A 97 19.86 6.86 45.56
N ARG A 98 19.66 5.68 44.95
CA ARG A 98 20.71 4.66 44.78
C ARG A 98 21.90 5.21 44.00
N LEU A 99 21.64 6.08 43.01
CA LEU A 99 22.68 6.75 42.24
C LEU A 99 23.66 7.49 43.16
N VAL A 100 23.16 8.27 44.11
CA VAL A 100 24.02 9.09 44.98
C VAL A 100 24.56 8.29 46.17
N LYS A 101 23.72 7.50 46.85
CA LYS A 101 24.12 6.78 48.07
C LYS A 101 24.95 5.54 47.81
N ASP A 102 24.55 4.71 46.85
CA ASP A 102 25.19 3.40 46.66
C ASP A 102 26.31 3.47 45.63
N VAL A 103 26.06 4.12 44.48
CA VAL A 103 27.06 4.22 43.40
C VAL A 103 28.14 5.23 43.73
N LEU A 104 27.77 6.46 44.13
CA LEU A 104 28.72 7.52 44.47
C LEU A 104 29.19 7.50 45.94
N LYS A 105 28.69 6.58 46.76
CA LYS A 105 29.00 6.46 48.19
C LYS A 105 28.73 7.75 48.97
N GLY A 106 27.71 8.50 48.55
CA GLY A 106 27.30 9.78 49.13
C GLY A 106 28.18 10.98 48.77
N ASN A 107 29.24 10.80 47.96
CA ASN A 107 30.17 11.85 47.56
C ASN A 107 29.69 12.58 46.30
N THR A 108 29.31 13.85 46.47
CA THR A 108 28.80 14.75 45.43
C THR A 108 29.81 15.83 45.02
N SER A 109 31.10 15.65 45.29
CA SER A 109 32.12 16.58 44.79
C SER A 109 32.24 16.51 43.26
N PRO A 110 32.54 17.61 42.56
CA PRO A 110 32.73 17.63 41.12
C PRO A 110 33.74 16.58 40.63
N ARG A 111 33.44 15.91 39.53
CA ARG A 111 34.25 14.85 38.93
C ARG A 111 34.50 15.12 37.44
N THR A 112 35.58 14.55 36.94
CA THR A 112 36.00 14.62 35.53
C THR A 112 35.62 13.39 34.72
N ASP A 113 34.92 12.43 35.32
CA ASP A 113 34.62 11.12 34.71
C ASP A 113 33.13 11.03 34.36
N THR A 114 32.78 10.14 33.43
CA THR A 114 31.39 9.86 33.03
C THR A 114 30.92 8.56 33.67
N LEU A 115 29.71 8.55 34.23
CA LEU A 115 29.09 7.32 34.75
C LEU A 115 28.18 6.70 33.69
N TYR A 116 28.43 5.44 33.36
CA TYR A 116 27.62 4.64 32.43
C TYR A 116 26.78 3.63 33.20
N LEU A 117 25.45 3.68 33.04
CA LEU A 117 24.52 2.73 33.63
C LEU A 117 24.30 1.58 32.66
N GLU A 118 24.98 0.45 32.87
CA GLU A 118 24.93 -0.71 31.96
C GLU A 118 23.73 -1.62 32.20
N SER A 119 23.34 -1.76 33.47
CA SER A 119 22.19 -2.56 33.88
C SER A 119 21.57 -1.97 35.16
N PRO A 120 20.42 -2.48 35.64
CA PRO A 120 19.86 -2.06 36.93
C PRO A 120 20.81 -2.27 38.11
N THR A 121 21.92 -3.00 37.97
CA THR A 121 22.87 -3.26 39.04
C THR A 121 24.34 -3.03 38.70
N SER A 122 24.69 -2.89 37.42
CA SER A 122 26.07 -2.68 36.96
C SER A 122 26.25 -1.26 36.43
N THR A 123 27.39 -0.67 36.77
CA THR A 123 27.82 0.65 36.29
C THR A 123 29.28 0.59 35.86
N SER A 124 29.63 1.37 34.85
CA SER A 124 30.99 1.51 34.32
C SER A 124 31.39 2.98 34.30
N PHE A 125 32.70 3.26 34.34
CA PHE A 125 33.26 4.61 34.16
C PHE A 125 34.01 4.76 32.82
N GLU A 126 34.11 3.69 32.04
CA GLU A 126 34.86 3.69 30.77
C GLU A 126 33.93 3.79 29.56
N LYS A 127 32.92 2.91 29.49
CA LYS A 127 31.99 2.79 28.35
C LYS A 127 30.76 1.95 28.69
N CYS A 128 29.79 1.95 27.79
CA CYS A 128 28.71 0.94 27.75
C CYS A 128 29.21 -0.34 27.08
N SER A 129 29.57 -1.37 27.85
CA SER A 129 30.24 -2.57 27.32
C SER A 129 29.38 -3.43 26.40
N ASN A 130 28.05 -3.38 26.57
CA ASN A 130 27.09 -4.20 25.82
C ASN A 130 26.64 -3.56 24.49
N ILE A 131 27.21 -2.41 24.10
CA ILE A 131 26.79 -1.66 22.91
C ILE A 131 27.88 -1.75 21.85
N GLU A 132 27.59 -2.43 20.75
CA GLU A 132 28.54 -2.65 19.66
C GLU A 132 28.91 -1.35 18.92
N MET A 133 27.92 -0.46 18.70
CA MET A 133 28.09 0.82 18.00
C MET A 133 28.38 2.01 18.94
N PHE A 134 28.99 1.76 20.11
CA PHE A 134 29.28 2.81 21.08
C PHE A 134 30.28 3.82 20.51
N ASN A 135 29.89 5.11 20.50
CA ASN A 135 30.73 6.20 20.05
C ASN A 135 31.37 6.93 21.25
N SER A 136 32.65 6.66 21.51
CA SER A 136 33.41 7.29 22.59
C SER A 136 33.61 8.80 22.41
N ASP A 137 33.55 9.31 21.18
CA ASP A 137 33.79 10.73 20.91
C ASP A 137 32.58 11.58 21.32
N ILE A 138 31.37 11.02 21.23
CA ILE A 138 30.11 11.68 21.66
C ILE A 138 29.89 11.52 23.17
N TYR A 139 30.26 10.38 23.75
CA TYR A 139 29.93 10.07 25.15
C TYR A 139 31.09 10.25 26.13
N ASN A 140 32.21 10.85 25.73
CA ASN A 140 33.31 11.14 26.67
C ASN A 140 33.02 12.31 27.60
N ALA A 141 33.69 12.31 28.75
CA ALA A 141 33.50 13.31 29.79
C ALA A 141 33.79 14.74 29.31
N THR A 142 34.83 14.94 28.51
CA THR A 142 35.25 16.27 28.03
C THR A 142 34.16 16.94 27.18
N PHE A 143 33.62 16.21 26.20
CA PHE A 143 32.56 16.69 25.32
C PHE A 143 31.26 16.95 26.09
N LEU A 144 30.84 16.01 26.95
CA LEU A 144 29.61 16.13 27.73
C LEU A 144 29.68 17.29 28.73
N TYR A 145 30.81 17.44 29.42
CA TYR A 145 31.05 18.53 30.36
C TYR A 145 31.10 19.89 29.67
N SER A 146 31.89 20.02 28.61
CA SER A 146 32.00 21.28 27.85
C SER A 146 30.66 21.69 27.22
N GLY A 147 29.89 20.73 26.68
CA GLY A 147 28.55 20.98 26.17
C GLY A 147 27.58 21.48 27.25
N PHE A 148 27.62 20.86 28.44
CA PHE A 148 26.83 21.31 29.58
C PHE A 148 27.22 22.73 30.04
N LEU A 149 28.50 23.02 30.15
CA LEU A 149 28.97 24.36 30.52
C LEU A 149 28.60 25.43 29.50
N GLY A 150 28.73 25.14 28.20
CA GLY A 150 28.37 26.06 27.13
C GLY A 150 26.88 26.43 27.16
N LEU A 151 26.04 25.44 27.47
CA LEU A 151 24.62 25.61 27.70
C LEU A 151 24.34 26.45 28.96
N VAL A 152 24.98 26.18 30.10
CA VAL A 152 24.81 26.97 31.33
C VAL A 152 25.22 28.43 31.10
N ALA A 153 26.36 28.66 30.45
CA ALA A 153 26.87 29.99 30.14
C ALA A 153 25.90 30.78 29.24
N SER A 154 25.20 30.11 28.33
CA SER A 154 24.39 30.77 27.31
C SER A 154 22.88 30.79 27.61
N GLY A 155 22.37 29.87 28.42
CA GLY A 155 20.94 29.72 28.73
C GLY A 155 20.52 30.24 30.11
N SER A 156 21.46 30.43 31.05
CA SER A 156 21.16 30.86 32.42
C SER A 156 20.54 32.26 32.55
N TYR A 157 20.56 33.08 31.49
CA TYR A 157 19.87 34.39 31.50
C TYR A 157 18.35 34.27 31.63
N ASN A 158 17.76 33.13 31.22
CA ASN A 158 16.32 32.89 31.28
C ASN A 158 15.97 31.58 31.99
N LEU A 159 16.82 30.56 31.89
CA LEU A 159 16.59 29.25 32.49
C LEU A 159 17.05 29.20 33.94
N THR A 160 16.11 29.37 34.87
CA THR A 160 16.37 29.32 36.34
C THR A 160 16.92 27.97 36.78
N ILE A 161 16.55 26.87 36.12
CA ILE A 161 17.08 25.53 36.39
C ILE A 161 18.59 25.40 36.15
N LEU A 162 19.19 26.34 35.40
CA LEU A 162 20.63 26.41 35.13
C LEU A 162 21.34 27.50 35.96
N GLN A 163 20.61 28.22 36.81
CA GLN A 163 21.17 29.20 37.73
C GLN A 163 21.59 28.51 39.04
N ASP A 164 22.64 29.01 39.67
CA ASP A 164 23.12 28.53 40.98
C ASP A 164 23.47 27.02 41.03
N ILE A 165 23.79 26.39 39.90
CA ILE A 165 24.15 24.96 39.85
C ILE A 165 25.66 24.72 39.75
N GLU A 166 26.13 23.68 40.43
CA GLU A 166 27.47 23.12 40.33
C GLU A 166 27.39 21.72 39.71
N PHE A 167 28.18 21.49 38.66
CA PHE A 167 28.25 20.22 37.96
C PHE A 167 28.94 19.16 38.81
N ILE A 168 28.30 18.01 39.03
CA ILE A 168 28.90 16.86 39.71
C ILE A 168 29.51 15.93 38.68
N MET A 169 28.68 15.36 37.81
CA MET A 169 29.12 14.49 36.73
C MET A 169 28.03 14.20 35.69
N PRO A 170 28.40 13.78 34.47
CA PRO A 170 27.47 13.27 33.49
C PRO A 170 27.13 11.80 33.78
N VAL A 171 25.86 11.44 33.61
CA VAL A 171 25.33 10.07 33.73
C VAL A 171 24.66 9.68 32.42
N VAL A 172 25.14 8.57 31.84
CA VAL A 172 24.69 8.02 30.57
C VAL A 172 23.93 6.72 30.83
N ASP A 173 22.67 6.67 30.41
CA ASP A 173 21.88 5.43 30.42
C ASP A 173 22.17 4.62 29.16
N CYS A 174 22.81 3.45 29.30
CA CYS A 174 23.17 2.60 28.17
C CYS A 174 21.96 1.98 27.43
N THR A 175 20.73 2.15 27.94
CA THR A 175 19.50 1.75 27.24
C THR A 175 18.90 2.83 26.37
N SER A 176 19.50 4.03 26.35
CA SER A 176 19.05 5.15 25.54
C SER A 176 18.99 4.79 24.05
N PRO A 177 17.85 5.00 23.35
CA PRO A 177 17.71 4.59 21.94
C PRO A 177 18.82 5.11 21.01
N PRO A 178 19.27 6.38 21.09
CA PRO A 178 20.40 6.87 20.28
C PRO A 178 21.68 6.03 20.39
N LEU A 179 21.98 5.48 21.57
CA LEU A 179 23.14 4.61 21.78
C LEU A 179 22.95 3.24 21.14
N LEU A 180 21.77 2.64 21.29
CA LEU A 180 21.45 1.33 20.73
C LEU A 180 21.44 1.34 19.20
N THR A 181 20.92 2.41 18.60
CA THR A 181 20.87 2.58 17.14
C THR A 181 22.16 3.15 16.56
N GLY A 182 23.09 3.62 17.40
CA GLY A 182 24.31 4.31 16.97
C GLY A 182 24.02 5.60 16.20
N ASP A 183 22.97 6.36 16.58
CA ASP A 183 22.58 7.59 15.89
C ASP A 183 23.51 8.75 16.30
N PRO A 184 24.36 9.29 15.40
CA PRO A 184 25.31 10.36 15.73
C PRO A 184 24.68 11.77 15.79
N SER A 185 23.39 11.88 15.47
CA SER A 185 22.63 13.14 15.45
C SER A 185 21.72 13.31 16.67
N LEU A 186 21.60 12.28 17.51
CA LEU A 186 20.87 12.33 18.77
C LEU A 186 21.81 12.03 19.94
N LEU A 187 21.59 12.70 21.06
CA LEU A 187 22.30 12.44 22.32
C LEU A 187 21.34 12.68 23.47
N ARG A 188 21.26 11.75 24.42
CA ARG A 188 20.51 11.90 25.67
C ARG A 188 21.45 11.72 26.83
N ILE A 189 21.45 12.67 27.76
CA ILE A 189 22.30 12.66 28.93
C ILE A 189 21.61 13.20 30.18
N TYR A 190 21.99 12.67 31.33
CA TYR A 190 21.52 13.08 32.65
C TYR A 190 22.69 13.70 33.41
N ASN A 191 22.67 15.02 33.60
CA ASN A 191 23.73 15.70 34.34
C ASN A 191 23.34 15.75 35.81
N LEU A 192 24.12 15.10 36.66
CA LEU A 192 23.96 15.20 38.10
C LEU A 192 24.58 16.53 38.55
N VAL A 193 23.79 17.36 39.21
CA VAL A 193 24.21 18.69 39.68
C VAL A 193 23.74 18.91 41.12
N ARG A 194 24.34 19.88 41.80
CA ARG A 194 23.86 20.37 43.10
C ARG A 194 23.77 21.89 43.10
N ARG A 195 23.04 22.48 44.03
CA ARG A 195 23.11 23.94 44.18
C ARG A 195 24.44 24.37 44.79
N LYS A 196 24.96 25.52 44.37
CA LYS A 196 26.12 26.15 45.01
C LYS A 196 25.75 26.71 46.38
N SER A 197 24.53 27.27 46.51
CA SER A 197 24.02 27.79 47.77
C SER A 197 23.72 26.69 48.81
N ASP A 198 23.23 25.53 48.35
CA ASP A 198 22.94 24.36 49.19
C ASP A 198 23.46 23.06 48.54
N PRO A 199 24.65 22.59 48.93
CA PRO A 199 25.22 21.35 48.40
C PRO A 199 24.44 20.08 48.71
N THR A 200 23.44 20.13 49.60
CA THR A 200 22.57 18.98 49.91
C THR A 200 21.43 18.83 48.92
N ASP A 201 21.09 19.90 48.22
CA ASP A 201 20.05 19.90 47.19
C ASP A 201 20.64 19.46 45.85
N VAL A 202 20.40 18.18 45.53
CA VAL A 202 20.93 17.49 44.35
C VAL A 202 19.81 17.29 43.33
N HIS A 203 20.11 17.61 42.08
CA HIS A 203 19.19 17.57 40.94
C HIS A 203 19.78 16.75 39.81
N ILE A 204 18.90 16.22 38.96
CA ILE A 204 19.27 15.73 37.64
C ILE A 204 18.74 16.71 36.61
N VAL A 205 19.65 17.30 35.84
CA VAL A 205 19.32 18.08 34.65
C VAL A 205 19.46 17.18 33.44
N ALA A 206 18.32 16.71 32.96
CA ALA A 206 18.26 15.81 31.82
C ALA A 206 18.21 16.61 30.52
N ILE A 207 19.16 16.36 29.64
CA ILE A 207 19.30 17.06 28.37
C ILE A 207 19.21 16.05 27.26
N SER A 208 18.39 16.34 26.25
CA SER A 208 18.52 15.64 24.98
C SER A 208 18.73 16.60 23.83
N PHE A 209 19.73 16.26 23.05
CA PHE A 209 20.20 16.96 21.89
C PHE A 209 19.73 16.26 20.62
N SER A 210 19.34 17.08 19.66
CA SER A 210 19.03 16.66 18.30
C SER A 210 19.69 17.66 17.35
N THR A 211 20.55 17.18 16.45
CA THR A 211 20.93 17.97 15.27
C THR A 211 19.78 17.92 14.27
N GLN A 212 19.37 19.09 13.78
CA GLN A 212 18.19 19.30 12.96
C GLN A 212 18.49 20.33 11.86
N ASP A 213 17.71 20.32 10.80
CA ASP A 213 17.73 21.42 9.84
C ASP A 213 16.87 22.57 10.38
N TYR A 214 17.30 23.82 10.14
CA TYR A 214 16.57 25.01 10.50
C TYR A 214 16.38 25.97 9.33
N HIS A 215 15.29 26.73 9.39
CA HIS A 215 14.95 27.82 8.49
C HIS A 215 14.52 29.06 9.28
N VAL A 216 15.06 30.22 8.89
CA VAL A 216 14.61 31.54 9.34
C VAL A 216 14.19 32.30 8.09
N ASP A 217 12.88 32.32 7.85
CA ASP A 217 12.31 32.81 6.59
C ASP A 217 12.53 34.33 6.44
N GLU A 218 12.45 35.08 7.53
CA GLU A 218 12.65 36.54 7.55
C GLU A 218 14.06 36.95 7.12
N GLN A 219 15.03 36.05 7.29
CA GLN A 219 16.44 36.29 6.95
C GLN A 219 16.89 35.50 5.73
N SER A 220 16.00 34.70 5.12
CA SER A 220 16.34 33.72 4.08
C SER A 220 17.52 32.82 4.48
N ARG A 221 17.65 32.53 5.77
CA ARG A 221 18.76 31.78 6.35
C ARG A 221 18.35 30.34 6.57
N ARG A 222 19.23 29.42 6.17
CA ARG A 222 19.01 27.97 6.25
C ARG A 222 20.30 27.31 6.71
N GLY A 223 20.20 26.23 7.48
CA GLY A 223 21.37 25.48 7.92
C GLY A 223 21.00 24.38 8.90
N SER A 224 21.99 23.91 9.65
CA SER A 224 21.78 22.94 10.72
C SER A 224 21.80 23.60 12.09
N ALA A 225 21.03 23.08 13.04
CA ALA A 225 20.97 23.56 14.41
C ALA A 225 21.03 22.40 15.39
N LEU A 226 21.54 22.66 16.59
CA LEU A 226 21.44 21.77 17.74
C LEU A 226 20.24 22.19 18.57
N LEU A 227 19.16 21.42 18.51
CA LEU A 227 18.03 21.55 19.42
C LEU A 227 18.35 20.80 20.71
N ALA A 228 18.28 21.47 21.84
CA ALA A 228 18.36 20.90 23.17
C ALA A 228 17.01 21.03 23.87
N SER A 229 16.44 19.91 24.30
CA SER A 229 15.33 19.89 25.26
C SER A 229 15.86 19.54 26.64
N LEU A 230 15.43 20.29 27.65
CA LEU A 230 15.93 20.22 29.00
C LEU A 230 14.81 20.14 30.00
N PHE A 231 15.00 19.33 31.02
CA PHE A 231 14.21 19.39 32.24
C PHE A 231 15.07 19.10 33.46
N SER A 232 14.61 19.53 34.63
CA SER A 232 15.29 19.30 35.91
C SER A 232 14.37 18.56 36.88
N VAL A 233 14.92 17.60 37.62
CA VAL A 233 14.21 16.84 38.65
C VAL A 233 15.08 16.73 39.90
N SER A 234 14.54 17.16 41.05
CA SER A 234 15.11 16.88 42.39
C SER A 234 14.29 15.88 43.20
N ASP A 235 12.98 15.78 42.93
CA ASP A 235 12.06 14.87 43.61
C ASP A 235 11.28 14.06 42.56
N MET A 236 11.48 12.74 42.58
CA MET A 236 10.83 11.81 41.65
C MET A 236 9.32 11.65 41.90
N ARG A 237 8.78 12.29 42.95
CA ARG A 237 7.33 12.37 43.21
C ARG A 237 6.63 13.50 42.45
N ALA A 238 7.38 14.36 41.76
CA ALA A 238 6.80 15.46 40.99
C ALA A 238 5.92 14.91 39.85
N THR A 239 4.68 15.40 39.76
CA THR A 239 3.72 14.97 38.73
C THR A 239 3.84 15.78 37.43
N ASN A 240 4.44 16.96 37.49
CA ASN A 240 4.66 17.85 36.35
C ASN A 240 6.13 18.23 36.31
N VAL A 241 6.69 18.27 35.09
CA VAL A 241 8.06 18.68 34.83
C VAL A 241 8.03 19.67 33.68
N ASP A 242 8.58 20.86 33.91
CA ASP A 242 8.69 21.87 32.87
C ASP A 242 9.79 21.51 31.87
N ASN A 243 9.45 21.53 30.58
CA ASN A 243 10.39 21.32 29.49
C ASN A 243 10.82 22.68 28.92
N TYR A 244 12.13 22.85 28.77
CA TYR A 244 12.74 24.05 28.21
C TYR A 244 13.46 23.72 26.90
N PHE A 245 13.44 24.65 25.95
CA PHE A 245 14.10 24.46 24.67
C PHE A 245 15.18 25.50 24.42
N VAL A 246 16.28 25.03 23.85
CA VAL A 246 17.43 25.85 23.52
C VAL A 246 17.93 25.44 22.14
N LEU A 247 18.22 26.40 21.26
CA LEU A 247 18.81 26.12 19.95
C LEU A 247 20.20 26.73 19.84
N GLY A 248 21.14 25.94 19.35
CA GLY A 248 22.45 26.39 18.88
C GLY A 248 22.49 26.33 17.35
N LEU A 249 22.33 27.48 16.69
CA LEU A 249 22.36 27.55 15.22
C LEU A 249 23.76 27.23 14.67
N ASP A 250 23.80 26.74 13.43
CA ASP A 250 24.98 26.34 12.63
C ASP A 250 25.80 25.15 13.18
N TYR A 251 25.33 24.49 14.24
CA TYR A 251 25.90 23.24 14.73
C TYR A 251 25.51 22.07 13.82
N PRO A 252 26.37 21.07 13.52
CA PRO A 252 27.70 20.77 14.10
C PRO A 252 28.89 21.43 13.39
N TYR A 253 28.69 22.46 12.58
CA TYR A 253 29.75 23.11 11.79
C TYR A 253 30.43 24.28 12.53
N THR A 254 30.22 24.38 13.85
CA THR A 254 30.87 25.33 14.75
C THR A 254 31.33 24.60 16.03
N ASN A 255 32.50 24.97 16.55
CA ASN A 255 33.10 24.38 17.76
C ASN A 255 32.50 24.91 19.07
N ALA A 256 31.80 26.05 19.02
CA ALA A 256 31.19 26.70 20.16
C ALA A 256 29.81 27.27 19.76
N PRO A 257 28.77 26.40 19.68
CA PRO A 257 27.44 26.87 19.33
C PRO A 257 26.96 27.88 20.37
N THR A 258 26.55 29.06 19.91
CA THR A 258 25.91 30.04 20.78
C THR A 258 24.46 29.63 20.95
N PHE A 259 24.13 29.19 22.16
CA PHE A 259 22.79 28.75 22.50
C PHE A 259 21.88 29.93 22.82
N SER A 260 20.68 29.92 22.27
CA SER A 260 19.59 30.86 22.62
C SER A 260 18.38 30.09 23.10
N VAL A 261 17.66 30.63 24.08
CA VAL A 261 16.45 30.01 24.63
C VAL A 261 15.28 30.25 23.67
N PHE A 262 14.44 29.25 23.46
CA PHE A 262 13.28 29.32 22.58
C PHE A 262 12.02 28.81 23.26
N THR A 263 10.86 29.37 22.88
CA THR A 263 9.54 28.81 23.17
C THR A 263 9.04 28.03 21.96
N LEU A 264 8.39 26.90 22.20
CA LEU A 264 7.69 26.15 21.15
C LEU A 264 6.30 26.77 20.95
N ASP A 265 6.06 27.35 19.78
CA ASP A 265 4.80 28.04 19.49
C ASP A 265 3.74 27.04 18.99
N ARG A 266 4.13 26.19 18.02
CA ARG A 266 3.30 25.10 17.48
C ARG A 266 4.11 24.11 16.64
N VAL A 267 3.48 23.00 16.29
CA VAL A 267 3.95 22.09 15.23
C VAL A 267 3.19 22.43 13.94
N SER A 268 3.92 22.69 12.87
CA SER A 268 3.38 23.00 11.55
C SER A 268 2.76 21.75 10.88
N PRO A 269 1.76 21.89 9.99
CA PRO A 269 1.15 20.77 9.27
C PRO A 269 2.11 19.93 8.42
N ASP A 270 3.27 20.49 8.06
CA ASP A 270 4.35 19.85 7.30
C ASP A 270 5.47 19.29 8.19
N GLY A 271 5.28 19.27 9.52
CA GLY A 271 6.15 18.56 10.46
C GLY A 271 7.32 19.37 11.04
N TYR A 272 7.33 20.70 10.88
CA TYR A 272 8.31 21.58 11.56
C TYR A 272 7.84 21.98 12.96
N TRP A 273 8.78 22.09 13.88
CA TRP A 273 8.60 22.90 15.08
C TRP A 273 8.75 24.37 14.72
N GLU A 274 7.73 25.17 15.01
CA GLU A 274 7.79 26.62 14.91
C GLU A 274 8.10 27.18 16.30
N MET A 275 9.20 27.92 16.41
CA MET A 275 9.75 28.36 17.67
C MET A 275 10.13 29.84 17.61
N SER A 276 10.01 30.52 18.75
CA SER A 276 10.38 31.93 18.90
C SER A 276 11.48 32.11 19.94
N SER A 277 12.52 32.87 19.61
CA SER A 277 13.64 33.09 20.53
C SER A 277 13.25 34.01 21.68
N VAL A 278 13.75 33.74 22.87
CA VAL A 278 13.61 34.62 24.03
C VAL A 278 14.83 35.57 24.09
N PRO A 279 14.69 36.88 23.82
CA PRO A 279 15.81 37.82 23.78
C PRO A 279 16.47 37.98 25.16
N ARG A 280 17.79 38.23 25.20
CA ARG A 280 18.49 38.55 26.45
C ARG A 280 18.14 39.95 26.92
N ASN A 281 18.02 40.86 25.97
CA ASN A 281 17.51 42.20 26.18
C ASN A 281 16.46 42.54 25.12
N ILE A 282 15.19 42.65 25.55
CA ILE A 282 14.06 42.91 24.65
C ILE A 282 14.16 44.24 23.89
N SER A 283 14.98 45.18 24.36
CA SER A 283 15.20 46.49 23.72
C SER A 283 16.25 46.47 22.61
N VAL A 284 17.06 45.41 22.51
CA VAL A 284 18.24 45.33 21.63
C VAL A 284 18.17 44.11 20.71
N ASP A 285 17.79 42.97 21.27
CA ASP A 285 17.81 41.71 20.54
C ASP A 285 16.48 41.48 19.82
N PRO A 286 16.47 41.25 18.50
CA PRO A 286 15.25 40.91 17.79
C PRO A 286 14.77 39.49 18.17
N ILE A 287 13.45 39.29 18.18
CA ILE A 287 12.86 37.96 18.26
C ILE A 287 13.09 37.26 16.93
N ILE A 288 13.74 36.10 16.96
CA ILE A 288 14.03 35.25 15.81
C ILE A 288 12.97 34.13 15.80
N HIS A 289 12.25 34.03 14.69
CA HIS A 289 11.34 32.91 14.42
C HIS A 289 12.10 31.84 13.65
N VAL A 290 12.12 30.62 14.20
CA VAL A 290 12.86 29.50 13.63
C VAL A 290 11.90 28.35 13.39
N ARG A 291 12.00 27.76 12.20
CA ARG A 291 11.41 26.46 11.88
C ARG A 291 12.50 25.41 11.94
N THR A 292 12.31 24.35 12.74
CA THR A 292 13.30 23.27 12.88
C THR A 292 12.66 21.90 12.78
N ALA A 293 13.33 20.97 12.09
CA ALA A 293 12.90 19.57 12.02
C ALA A 293 14.07 18.65 11.69
N ARG A 294 13.95 17.37 12.07
CA ARG A 294 14.82 16.34 11.52
C ARG A 294 14.29 15.93 10.16
N ARG A 295 14.92 16.41 9.10
CA ARG A 295 14.57 16.00 7.74
C ARG A 295 15.12 14.61 7.50
N ARG A 296 14.33 13.71 6.95
CA ARG A 296 14.75 12.36 6.55
C ARG A 296 14.19 12.04 5.17
N GLY A 297 14.87 11.15 4.48
CA GLY A 297 14.46 10.67 3.17
C GLY A 297 15.51 10.96 2.11
N PHE A 298 15.06 10.90 0.87
CA PHE A 298 15.95 10.91 -0.29
C PHE A 298 15.26 11.57 -1.48
N TYR A 299 16.08 12.00 -2.44
CA TYR A 299 15.61 12.61 -3.67
C TYR A 299 16.46 12.21 -4.87
N LEU A 300 15.88 12.29 -6.06
CA LEU A 300 16.57 12.19 -7.33
C LEU A 300 16.73 13.60 -7.92
N HIS A 301 17.94 13.93 -8.36
CA HIS A 301 18.36 15.24 -8.90
C HIS A 301 18.26 16.41 -7.92
N ALA A 302 17.06 16.77 -7.46
CA ALA A 302 16.82 17.86 -6.52
C ALA A 302 15.62 17.60 -5.58
N GLU A 303 15.63 18.22 -4.40
CA GLU A 303 14.55 18.12 -3.40
C GLU A 303 13.19 18.62 -3.94
N SER A 304 13.20 19.47 -4.97
CA SER A 304 12.01 20.03 -5.60
C SER A 304 11.46 19.22 -6.78
N GLU A 305 12.13 18.13 -7.17
CA GLU A 305 11.75 17.32 -8.34
C GLU A 305 11.12 15.99 -7.92
N GLN A 306 11.95 14.97 -7.66
CA GLN A 306 11.49 13.65 -7.22
C GLN A 306 12.04 13.39 -5.83
N ALA A 307 11.22 13.59 -4.81
CA ALA A 307 11.68 13.50 -3.44
C ALA A 307 10.67 12.77 -2.57
N ASN A 308 11.15 11.84 -1.76
CA ASN A 308 10.40 11.26 -0.67
C ASN A 308 11.09 11.73 0.61
N MET A 309 10.58 12.83 1.16
CA MET A 309 11.15 13.51 2.31
C MET A 309 10.09 13.62 3.39
N ARG A 310 10.54 13.60 4.64
CA ARG A 310 9.70 13.84 5.81
C ARG A 310 10.41 14.75 6.78
N ASN A 311 9.62 15.57 7.45
CA ASN A 311 10.07 16.37 8.58
C ASN A 311 9.57 15.68 9.84
N LEU A 312 10.52 15.18 10.62
CA LEU A 312 10.25 14.54 11.89
C LEU A 312 10.39 15.57 12.99
N PHE A 313 9.35 15.70 13.79
CA PHE A 313 9.39 16.50 15.00
C PHE A 313 9.53 15.62 16.24
N TRP A 314 9.99 16.18 17.34
CA TRP A 314 10.10 15.44 18.60
C TRP A 314 8.76 15.49 19.32
N LYS A 315 8.21 14.34 19.72
CA LYS A 315 7.06 14.35 20.65
C LYS A 315 7.55 14.61 22.06
N VAL A 316 7.21 15.77 22.58
CA VAL A 316 7.37 16.10 24.00
C VAL A 316 6.40 15.23 24.79
N GLU A 317 6.86 14.74 25.93
CA GLU A 317 6.16 13.76 26.76
C GLU A 317 4.97 14.41 27.48
N ASP A 318 3.85 14.56 26.77
CA ASP A 318 2.54 14.83 27.34
C ASP A 318 1.70 13.56 27.22
N GLN A 319 1.63 12.78 28.31
CA GLN A 319 0.78 11.60 28.33
C GLN A 319 -0.69 11.98 28.33
N ASN A 320 -1.42 11.56 27.29
CA ASN A 320 -2.81 11.12 27.41
C ASN A 320 -3.12 10.01 26.38
N PRO A 321 -3.37 8.75 26.80
CA PRO A 321 -3.58 7.59 25.93
C PRO A 321 -5.05 7.38 25.47
N ALA A 322 -5.87 8.43 25.36
CA ALA A 322 -7.33 8.30 25.19
C ALA A 322 -7.87 8.35 23.74
N VAL A 323 -7.04 8.19 22.70
CA VAL A 323 -7.55 8.20 21.30
C VAL A 323 -6.99 7.03 20.50
N ALA A 324 -7.49 5.84 20.82
CA ALA A 324 -7.39 4.65 19.96
C ALA A 324 -8.57 3.68 20.22
N LEU A 325 -9.80 4.22 20.28
CA LEU A 325 -11.03 3.45 20.51
C LEU A 325 -12.22 4.01 19.73
N SER A 326 -12.10 4.16 18.41
CA SER A 326 -13.24 4.50 17.53
C SER A 326 -13.27 3.80 16.17
N THR A 327 -12.33 2.89 15.87
CA THR A 327 -12.26 2.16 14.58
C THR A 327 -13.00 0.82 14.55
N LEU A 328 -13.66 0.42 15.65
CA LEU A 328 -14.39 -0.86 15.75
C LEU A 328 -15.91 -0.74 15.52
N PHE A 329 -16.49 0.46 15.46
CA PHE A 329 -17.94 0.65 15.25
C PHE A 329 -18.33 0.78 13.76
N SER A 330 -17.42 1.28 12.92
CA SER A 330 -17.66 1.52 11.47
C SER A 330 -17.61 0.25 10.61
N LEU A 331 -16.90 -0.80 11.08
CA LEU A 331 -16.79 -2.10 10.40
C LEU A 331 -18.00 -3.03 10.65
N ALA A 332 -18.70 -2.85 11.79
CA ALA A 332 -19.89 -3.62 12.13
C ALA A 332 -21.13 -3.18 11.31
N VAL A 333 -21.23 -1.89 10.97
CA VAL A 333 -22.33 -1.33 10.16
C VAL A 333 -22.21 -1.74 8.68
N LEU A 334 -21.00 -1.76 8.12
CA LEU A 334 -20.74 -2.20 6.75
C LEU A 334 -21.09 -3.69 6.54
N SER A 335 -20.79 -4.53 7.54
CA SER A 335 -21.07 -5.98 7.53
C SER A 335 -22.57 -6.30 7.53
N ILE A 336 -23.39 -5.47 8.18
CA ILE A 336 -24.86 -5.62 8.26
C ILE A 336 -25.53 -5.18 6.94
N VAL A 337 -24.95 -4.23 6.22
CA VAL A 337 -25.43 -3.76 4.90
C VAL A 337 -25.13 -4.79 3.79
N VAL A 338 -23.95 -5.43 3.84
CA VAL A 338 -23.57 -6.51 2.91
C VAL A 338 -24.44 -7.77 3.11
N PHE A 339 -24.79 -8.10 4.35
CA PHE A 339 -25.66 -9.25 4.70
C PHE A 339 -27.11 -9.10 4.20
N ARG A 340 -27.63 -7.87 4.10
CA ARG A 340 -29.01 -7.60 3.61
C ARG A 340 -29.14 -7.73 2.09
N ASN A 341 -28.12 -7.36 1.31
CA ASN A 341 -28.18 -7.39 -0.16
C ASN A 341 -28.07 -8.81 -0.75
N LEU A 342 -27.50 -9.77 -0.01
CA LEU A 342 -27.43 -11.18 -0.40
C LEU A 342 -28.78 -11.92 -0.27
N ARG A 343 -29.76 -11.37 0.48
CA ARG A 343 -31.06 -12.02 0.76
C ARG A 343 -32.13 -11.83 -0.33
N ILE A 344 -31.88 -10.99 -1.35
CA ILE A 344 -32.88 -10.63 -2.38
C ILE A 344 -32.87 -11.57 -3.60
N GLY A 345 -31.94 -12.53 -3.64
CA GLY A 345 -32.19 -13.84 -4.26
C GLY A 345 -32.71 -13.83 -5.70
N LYS A 346 -31.89 -13.36 -6.65
CA LYS A 346 -31.80 -13.85 -8.03
C LYS A 346 -30.60 -13.17 -8.69
N ILE A 347 -29.45 -13.81 -8.51
CA ILE A 347 -28.17 -13.30 -8.99
C ILE A 347 -27.76 -14.16 -10.17
N TRP A 348 -27.91 -13.60 -11.37
CA TRP A 348 -27.23 -14.07 -12.56
C TRP A 348 -26.08 -13.10 -12.80
N ILE A 349 -24.83 -13.60 -12.82
CA ILE A 349 -23.65 -12.78 -13.10
C ILE A 349 -22.87 -13.40 -14.25
N GLY A 350 -22.73 -12.62 -15.32
CA GLY A 350 -21.87 -12.94 -16.46
C GLY A 350 -20.40 -12.67 -16.15
N ASP A 351 -19.54 -12.99 -17.11
CA ASP A 351 -18.09 -12.81 -17.00
C ASP A 351 -17.65 -11.33 -16.91
N ALA A 352 -17.39 -10.83 -15.71
CA ALA A 352 -17.01 -9.44 -15.50
C ALA A 352 -15.70 -9.01 -16.20
N PHE A 353 -14.89 -9.96 -16.69
CA PHE A 353 -13.65 -9.70 -17.44
C PHE A 353 -13.83 -9.59 -18.94
N ALA A 354 -15.03 -9.84 -19.48
CA ALA A 354 -15.29 -9.71 -20.92
C ALA A 354 -15.07 -8.29 -21.47
N SER A 355 -15.11 -7.26 -20.62
CA SER A 355 -14.82 -5.86 -20.96
C SER A 355 -13.32 -5.53 -20.97
N VAL A 356 -12.47 -6.37 -20.37
CA VAL A 356 -11.02 -6.19 -20.31
C VAL A 356 -10.40 -6.98 -21.46
N SER A 357 -10.36 -6.38 -22.65
CA SER A 357 -9.73 -7.01 -23.80
C SER A 357 -8.22 -7.16 -23.60
N ASN A 358 -7.66 -8.31 -23.99
CA ASN A 358 -6.21 -8.56 -23.97
C ASN A 358 -5.42 -7.44 -24.69
N GLY A 359 -5.97 -6.85 -25.77
CA GLY A 359 -5.32 -5.76 -26.49
C GLY A 359 -5.25 -4.45 -25.70
N THR A 360 -6.33 -4.08 -25.01
CA THR A 360 -6.36 -2.89 -24.15
C THR A 360 -5.48 -3.05 -22.91
N LEU A 361 -5.39 -4.27 -22.37
CA LEU A 361 -4.54 -4.59 -21.23
C LEU A 361 -3.05 -4.45 -21.58
N MET A 362 -2.62 -4.98 -22.74
CA MET A 362 -1.22 -4.86 -23.20
C MET A 362 -0.81 -3.40 -23.42
N MET A 363 -1.68 -2.57 -23.99
CA MET A 363 -1.42 -1.14 -24.15
C MET A 363 -1.25 -0.45 -22.79
N ARG A 364 -2.09 -0.79 -21.79
CA ARG A 364 -1.94 -0.27 -20.43
C ARG A 364 -0.61 -0.71 -19.80
N GLY A 365 -0.21 -1.97 -19.95
CA GLY A 365 1.10 -2.46 -19.48
C GLY A 365 2.28 -1.73 -20.15
N LEU A 366 2.21 -1.47 -21.45
CA LEU A 366 3.24 -0.68 -22.15
C LEU A 366 3.31 0.76 -21.67
N LEU A 367 2.16 1.39 -21.39
CA LEU A 367 2.11 2.74 -20.83
C LEU A 367 2.70 2.78 -19.42
N VAL A 368 2.46 1.77 -18.58
CA VAL A 368 3.08 1.66 -17.25
C VAL A 368 4.60 1.48 -17.35
N MET A 369 5.08 0.64 -18.28
CA MET A 369 6.52 0.51 -18.55
C MET A 369 7.15 1.83 -19.01
N ALA A 370 6.47 2.54 -19.92
CA ALA A 370 6.93 3.83 -20.40
C ALA A 370 6.94 4.87 -19.27
N SER A 371 5.94 4.88 -18.39
CA SER A 371 5.91 5.79 -17.24
C SER A 371 7.03 5.50 -16.26
N TRP A 372 7.33 4.23 -15.97
CA TRP A 372 8.47 3.88 -15.13
C TRP A 372 9.81 4.30 -15.76
N TYR A 373 9.96 4.13 -17.07
CA TYR A 373 11.18 4.57 -17.78
C TYR A 373 11.36 6.08 -17.75
N VAL A 374 10.28 6.85 -18.02
CA VAL A 374 10.29 8.33 -17.97
C VAL A 374 10.58 8.83 -16.55
N ASN A 375 10.12 8.10 -15.53
CA ASN A 375 10.33 8.44 -14.13
C ASN A 375 11.62 7.83 -13.55
N GLU A 376 12.57 7.39 -14.38
CA GLU A 376 13.83 6.78 -13.96
C GLU A 376 13.67 5.64 -12.92
N PHE A 377 12.57 4.88 -13.00
CA PHE A 377 12.19 3.82 -12.05
C PHE A 377 11.98 4.26 -10.59
N TRP A 378 11.85 5.56 -10.34
CA TRP A 378 11.61 6.15 -9.01
C TRP A 378 10.43 5.50 -8.28
N THR A 379 9.27 5.37 -8.93
CA THR A 379 8.05 4.80 -8.33
C THR A 379 8.23 3.35 -7.85
N LEU A 380 9.15 2.60 -8.46
CA LEU A 380 9.47 1.24 -8.03
C LEU A 380 10.40 1.24 -6.81
N VAL A 381 11.40 2.13 -6.77
CA VAL A 381 12.27 2.29 -5.60
C VAL A 381 11.46 2.77 -4.40
N GLU A 382 10.63 3.78 -4.60
CA GLU A 382 9.74 4.35 -3.58
C GLU A 382 8.78 3.30 -3.01
N PHE A 383 8.31 2.35 -3.83
CA PHE A 383 7.49 1.23 -3.37
C PHE A 383 8.28 0.13 -2.64
N CYS A 384 9.49 -0.18 -3.10
CA CYS A 384 10.29 -1.29 -2.58
C CYS A 384 10.97 -0.96 -1.24
N LEU A 385 11.43 0.28 -1.09
CA LEU A 385 12.24 0.71 0.05
C LEU A 385 11.50 0.68 1.41
N PRO A 386 10.21 1.07 1.54
CA PRO A 386 9.45 0.89 2.77
C PRO A 386 9.36 -0.57 3.22
N GLY A 387 9.20 -1.50 2.27
CA GLY A 387 9.22 -2.93 2.56
C GLY A 387 10.59 -3.41 3.05
N ALA A 388 11.66 -2.91 2.44
CA ALA A 388 13.03 -3.19 2.84
C ALA A 388 13.33 -2.68 4.26
N ASN A 389 12.93 -1.45 4.57
CA ASN A 389 13.13 -0.85 5.88
C ASN A 389 12.27 -1.51 6.98
N ALA A 390 11.08 -2.03 6.64
CA ALA A 390 10.27 -2.84 7.55
C ALA A 390 10.90 -4.20 7.86
N ILE A 391 11.74 -4.74 6.98
CA ILE A 391 12.48 -5.99 7.19
C ILE A 391 13.77 -5.73 7.98
N SER A 392 14.51 -4.68 7.66
CA SER A 392 15.74 -4.30 8.38
C SER A 392 15.46 -3.71 9.77
N GLY A 393 14.27 -3.14 9.98
CA GLY A 393 13.92 -2.40 11.19
C GLY A 393 14.60 -1.02 11.27
N SER A 394 15.09 -0.48 10.15
CA SER A 394 15.82 0.79 10.10
C SER A 394 14.91 2.00 10.28
N GLN A 395 13.86 2.11 9.46
CA GLN A 395 12.94 3.24 9.47
C GLN A 395 11.56 2.93 8.87
N THR A 396 10.53 3.66 9.29
CA THR A 396 9.24 3.71 8.59
C THR A 396 9.33 4.72 7.46
N ILE A 397 8.92 4.35 6.24
CA ILE A 397 8.80 5.31 5.13
C ILE A 397 7.35 5.28 4.64
N PRO A 398 6.61 6.40 4.73
CA PRO A 398 5.28 6.46 4.18
C PRO A 398 5.33 6.50 2.65
N VAL A 399 4.43 5.75 2.02
CA VAL A 399 4.31 5.68 0.56
C VAL A 399 2.84 5.54 0.16
N HIS A 400 2.49 6.08 -0.99
CA HIS A 400 1.22 5.79 -1.67
C HIS A 400 1.29 4.43 -2.36
N SER A 401 1.26 3.36 -1.55
CA SER A 401 1.39 1.97 -2.03
C SER A 401 0.32 1.57 -3.05
N GLU A 402 -0.82 2.27 -3.07
CA GLU A 402 -1.95 2.03 -3.96
C GLU A 402 -1.62 2.28 -5.43
N LEU A 403 -0.76 3.28 -5.71
CA LEU A 403 -0.33 3.60 -7.07
C LEU A 403 0.52 2.46 -7.64
N SER A 404 1.58 2.09 -6.92
CA SER A 404 2.48 1.02 -7.33
C SER A 404 1.81 -0.36 -7.31
N HIS A 405 0.84 -0.59 -6.42
CA HIS A 405 0.01 -1.80 -6.43
C HIS A 405 -0.79 -1.90 -7.74
N ALA A 406 -1.47 -0.84 -8.15
CA ALA A 406 -2.23 -0.81 -9.41
C ALA A 406 -1.33 -1.03 -10.63
N ASP A 407 -0.17 -0.37 -10.69
CA ASP A 407 0.79 -0.52 -11.78
C ASP A 407 1.32 -1.96 -11.88
N LEU A 408 1.76 -2.53 -10.75
CA LEU A 408 2.27 -3.91 -10.69
C LEU A 408 1.18 -4.92 -11.07
N LEU A 409 -0.08 -4.66 -10.69
CA LEU A 409 -1.21 -5.50 -11.07
C LEU A 409 -1.46 -5.48 -12.57
N VAL A 410 -1.50 -4.29 -13.19
CA VAL A 410 -1.68 -4.13 -14.64
C VAL A 410 -0.53 -4.79 -15.40
N MET A 411 0.70 -4.61 -14.94
CA MET A 411 1.89 -5.27 -15.52
C MET A 411 1.79 -6.78 -15.43
N PHE A 412 1.43 -7.31 -14.27
CA PHE A 412 1.25 -8.74 -14.07
C PHE A 412 0.18 -9.33 -14.98
N LEU A 413 -1.01 -8.73 -15.04
CA LEU A 413 -2.09 -9.20 -15.92
C LEU A 413 -1.68 -9.13 -17.39
N SER A 414 -0.92 -8.12 -17.80
CA SER A 414 -0.39 -7.98 -19.16
C SER A 414 0.59 -9.11 -19.51
N ILE A 415 1.49 -9.46 -18.59
CA ILE A 415 2.44 -10.58 -18.75
C ILE A 415 1.68 -11.90 -18.86
N ILE A 416 0.68 -12.15 -18.02
CA ILE A 416 -0.14 -13.38 -18.10
C ILE A 416 -0.91 -13.45 -19.41
N GLY A 417 -1.52 -12.34 -19.84
CA GLY A 417 -2.23 -12.27 -21.12
C GLY A 417 -1.31 -12.65 -22.29
N LEU A 418 -0.06 -12.20 -22.24
CA LEU A 418 0.98 -12.53 -23.21
C LEU A 418 1.41 -14.01 -23.12
N ILE A 419 1.64 -14.54 -21.92
CA ILE A 419 1.93 -15.96 -21.68
C ILE A 419 0.81 -16.84 -22.24
N GLY A 420 -0.45 -16.56 -21.91
CA GLY A 420 -1.59 -17.32 -22.40
C GLY A 420 -1.72 -17.26 -23.92
N ARG A 421 -1.44 -16.11 -24.55
CA ARG A 421 -1.43 -15.99 -26.02
C ARG A 421 -0.33 -16.82 -26.67
N PHE A 422 0.90 -16.75 -26.17
CA PHE A 422 2.02 -17.52 -26.73
C PHE A 422 1.87 -19.03 -26.50
N THR A 423 1.38 -19.41 -25.33
CA THR A 423 1.17 -20.82 -24.98
C THR A 423 -0.11 -21.39 -25.59
N ARG A 424 -0.98 -20.56 -26.19
CA ARG A 424 -2.31 -20.93 -26.68
C ARG A 424 -3.16 -21.57 -25.57
N GLU A 425 -3.15 -20.94 -24.40
CA GLU A 425 -3.91 -21.38 -23.23
C GLU A 425 -4.81 -20.26 -22.70
N ARG A 426 -5.92 -20.67 -22.08
CA ARG A 426 -6.83 -19.77 -21.36
C ARG A 426 -6.45 -19.76 -19.89
N ILE A 427 -6.22 -18.57 -19.35
CA ILE A 427 -5.90 -18.39 -17.93
C ILE A 427 -7.05 -17.63 -17.29
N ASP A 428 -7.67 -18.24 -16.28
CA ASP A 428 -8.81 -17.65 -15.58
C ASP A 428 -8.37 -16.35 -14.87
N PRO A 429 -8.95 -15.19 -15.20
CA PRO A 429 -8.59 -13.92 -14.59
C PRO A 429 -8.79 -13.89 -13.08
N ALA A 430 -9.80 -14.59 -12.56
CA ALA A 430 -10.06 -14.66 -11.13
C ALA A 430 -8.91 -15.36 -10.41
N PHE A 431 -8.46 -16.49 -10.95
CA PHE A 431 -7.32 -17.24 -10.43
C PHE A 431 -6.04 -16.37 -10.43
N ALA A 432 -5.75 -15.70 -11.54
CA ALA A 432 -4.60 -14.82 -11.64
C ALA A 432 -4.63 -13.69 -10.61
N LEU A 433 -5.77 -13.01 -10.46
CA LEU A 433 -5.93 -11.90 -9.51
C LEU A 433 -5.82 -12.35 -8.06
N PHE A 434 -6.48 -13.44 -7.67
CA PHE A 434 -6.36 -13.96 -6.30
C PHE A 434 -4.92 -14.40 -6.00
N LEU A 435 -4.25 -15.06 -6.94
CA LEU A 435 -2.87 -15.46 -6.76
C LEU A 435 -1.93 -14.25 -6.62
N PHE A 436 -2.17 -13.19 -7.40
CA PHE A 436 -1.43 -11.93 -7.25
C PHE A 436 -1.61 -11.33 -5.87
N GLU A 437 -2.84 -11.22 -5.38
CA GLU A 437 -3.12 -10.61 -4.08
C GLU A 437 -2.56 -11.41 -2.91
N ILE A 438 -2.61 -12.75 -2.99
CA ILE A 438 -1.99 -13.63 -1.98
C ILE A 438 -0.48 -13.36 -1.92
N ILE A 439 0.20 -13.35 -3.06
CA ILE A 439 1.65 -13.11 -3.10
C ILE A 439 2.00 -11.66 -2.77
N HIS A 440 1.18 -10.69 -3.19
CA HIS A 440 1.38 -9.28 -2.87
C HIS A 440 1.26 -9.03 -1.36
N SER A 441 0.26 -9.63 -0.71
CA SER A 441 0.02 -9.48 0.73
C SER A 441 1.11 -10.13 1.56
N ASN A 442 1.59 -11.31 1.15
CA ASN A 442 2.66 -12.05 1.86
C ASN A 442 4.07 -11.71 1.36
N ARG A 443 4.26 -10.63 0.59
CA ARG A 443 5.53 -10.32 -0.08
C ARG A 443 6.72 -10.19 0.88
N LEU A 444 6.51 -9.61 2.05
CA LEU A 444 7.58 -9.39 3.03
C LEU A 444 8.01 -10.71 3.68
N ASP A 445 7.07 -11.60 3.96
CA ASP A 445 7.36 -12.90 4.55
C ASP A 445 8.10 -13.79 3.54
N ILE A 446 7.72 -13.76 2.25
CA ILE A 446 8.45 -14.45 1.18
C ILE A 446 9.91 -13.97 1.07
N ILE A 447 10.15 -12.66 1.24
CA ILE A 447 11.50 -12.10 1.24
C ILE A 447 12.27 -12.58 2.48
N ARG A 448 11.65 -12.55 3.67
CA ARG A 448 12.26 -13.02 4.93
C ARG A 448 12.66 -14.50 4.88
N ASP A 449 11.83 -15.33 4.25
CA ASP A 449 12.09 -16.76 4.11
C ASP A 449 13.27 -17.07 3.17
N THR A 450 13.67 -16.10 2.33
CA THR A 450 14.75 -16.27 1.34
C THR A 450 16.02 -15.52 1.78
N SER A 451 16.90 -16.20 2.53
CA SER A 451 18.10 -15.62 3.16
C SER A 451 18.96 -14.72 2.25
N PHE A 452 19.24 -15.16 1.01
CA PHE A 452 20.02 -14.36 0.05
C PHE A 452 19.31 -13.05 -0.33
N VAL A 453 18.00 -13.13 -0.65
CA VAL A 453 17.19 -11.97 -1.04
C VAL A 453 17.03 -11.02 0.15
N MET A 454 16.75 -11.57 1.34
CA MET A 454 16.66 -10.79 2.57
C MET A 454 17.93 -9.99 2.83
N LYS A 455 19.10 -10.63 2.70
CA LYS A 455 20.39 -9.97 2.91
C LYS A 455 20.59 -8.79 1.95
N THR A 456 20.37 -8.98 0.64
CA THR A 456 20.50 -7.90 -0.34
C THR A 456 19.56 -6.71 -0.05
N VAL A 457 18.31 -7.01 0.33
CA VAL A 457 17.32 -5.99 0.67
C VAL A 457 17.71 -5.22 1.94
N VAL A 458 18.18 -5.91 2.98
CA VAL A 458 18.61 -5.32 4.25
C VAL A 458 19.90 -4.50 4.09
N ASP A 459 20.87 -5.01 3.33
CA ASP A 459 22.14 -4.33 3.09
C ASP A 459 21.91 -2.99 2.36
N TYR A 460 21.04 -2.99 1.35
CA TYR A 460 20.67 -1.75 0.65
C TYR A 460 19.93 -0.79 1.58
N ALA A 461 18.92 -1.26 2.31
CA ALA A 461 18.14 -0.45 3.25
C ALA A 461 19.02 0.21 4.32
N ASN A 462 19.98 -0.53 4.89
CA ASN A 462 20.91 0.00 5.90
C ASN A 462 21.89 1.01 5.30
N THR A 463 22.31 0.79 4.05
CA THR A 463 23.22 1.70 3.33
C THR A 463 22.51 3.01 2.99
N GLU A 464 21.30 2.94 2.44
CA GLU A 464 20.44 4.09 2.16
C GLU A 464 20.15 4.87 3.45
N TYR A 465 19.76 4.18 4.52
CA TYR A 465 19.49 4.81 5.80
C TYR A 465 20.68 5.65 6.28
N ARG A 466 21.90 5.07 6.24
CA ARG A 466 23.14 5.73 6.69
C ARG A 466 23.64 6.80 5.72
N ALA A 467 23.25 6.77 4.45
CA ALA A 467 23.65 7.79 3.47
C ALA A 467 23.10 9.19 3.79
N GLY A 468 22.03 9.28 4.59
CA GLY A 468 21.55 10.56 5.12
C GLY A 468 22.46 11.21 6.17
N ILE A 469 23.45 10.50 6.72
CA ILE A 469 24.42 11.08 7.65
C ILE A 469 25.36 11.96 6.84
N ALA A 470 25.38 13.27 7.13
CA ALA A 470 26.19 14.23 6.41
C ALA A 470 27.68 13.85 6.46
N THR A 471 28.29 13.72 5.29
CA THR A 471 29.73 13.51 5.17
C THR A 471 30.45 14.80 5.57
N VAL A 472 31.58 14.65 6.24
CA VAL A 472 32.35 15.78 6.77
C VAL A 472 33.83 15.60 6.47
N THR A 473 34.52 16.72 6.25
CA THR A 473 35.98 16.75 6.14
C THR A 473 36.63 16.51 7.50
N ASP A 474 37.90 16.12 7.53
CA ASP A 474 38.60 15.91 8.79
C ASP A 474 38.68 17.18 9.65
N ALA A 475 38.75 18.37 9.03
CA ALA A 475 38.66 19.64 9.73
C ALA A 475 37.29 19.84 10.42
N GLN A 476 36.19 19.47 9.76
CA GLN A 476 34.85 19.53 10.34
C GLN A 476 34.62 18.47 11.42
N LYS A 477 35.29 17.31 11.34
CA LYS A 477 35.23 16.28 12.39
C LYS A 477 35.76 16.78 13.74
N VAL A 478 36.73 17.70 13.72
CA VAL A 478 37.31 18.31 14.93
C VAL A 478 36.33 19.28 15.61
N LEU A 479 35.39 19.89 14.86
CA LEU A 479 34.45 20.87 15.41
C LEU A 479 33.40 20.22 16.31
N SER A 480 32.91 19.04 15.92
CA SER A 480 31.94 18.30 16.70
C SER A 480 31.98 16.79 16.37
N PRO A 481 31.83 15.94 17.41
CA PRO A 481 31.64 14.51 17.24
C PRO A 481 30.21 14.14 16.77
N MET A 482 29.23 15.02 16.97
CA MET A 482 27.86 14.83 16.45
C MET A 482 27.81 15.14 14.96
N ARG A 483 26.86 14.53 14.26
CA ARG A 483 26.65 14.73 12.81
C ARG A 483 25.26 15.26 12.54
N LEU A 484 25.09 15.98 11.43
CA LEU A 484 23.78 16.24 10.86
C LEU A 484 23.31 14.95 10.17
N TRP A 485 22.06 14.56 10.38
CA TRP A 485 21.42 13.50 9.61
C TRP A 485 20.20 14.09 8.93
N THR A 486 20.30 14.22 7.61
CA THR A 486 19.33 14.93 6.79
C THR A 486 19.00 14.14 5.53
N THR A 487 18.27 14.75 4.60
CA THR A 487 17.94 14.20 3.28
C THR A 487 19.18 14.07 2.41
N HIS A 488 19.21 13.08 1.53
CA HIS A 488 20.34 12.85 0.64
C HIS A 488 19.91 12.54 -0.79
N MET A 489 20.79 12.81 -1.75
CA MET A 489 20.56 12.46 -3.15
C MET A 489 20.85 10.98 -3.39
N LEU A 490 19.96 10.28 -4.10
CA LEU A 490 20.24 8.93 -4.58
C LEU A 490 21.28 8.97 -5.72
N ASN A 491 22.34 8.19 -5.58
CA ASN A 491 23.37 8.02 -6.61
C ASN A 491 22.93 6.97 -7.64
N GLY A 492 21.83 7.24 -8.34
CA GLY A 492 21.21 6.33 -9.31
C GLY A 492 20.44 5.16 -8.67
N ILE A 493 19.83 4.35 -9.54
CA ILE A 493 18.98 3.23 -9.12
C ILE A 493 19.76 1.91 -9.08
N ASP A 494 19.69 1.22 -7.94
CA ASP A 494 20.24 -0.14 -7.80
C ASP A 494 19.24 -1.18 -8.32
N PHE A 495 19.49 -1.68 -9.54
CA PHE A 495 18.66 -2.71 -10.15
C PHE A 495 18.77 -4.07 -9.44
N GLY A 496 19.87 -4.34 -8.74
CA GLY A 496 20.03 -5.56 -7.93
C GLY A 496 19.08 -5.55 -6.74
N PHE A 497 19.00 -4.40 -6.05
CA PHE A 497 17.99 -4.17 -5.00
C PHE A 497 16.57 -4.31 -5.54
N LEU A 498 16.24 -3.65 -6.66
CA LEU A 498 14.89 -3.75 -7.24
C LEU A 498 14.52 -5.19 -7.61
N ALA A 499 15.45 -5.95 -8.20
CA ALA A 499 15.22 -7.36 -8.53
C ALA A 499 14.98 -8.21 -7.28
N ALA A 500 15.74 -7.97 -6.20
CA ALA A 500 15.56 -8.65 -4.92
C ALA A 500 14.21 -8.29 -4.27
N ALA A 501 13.83 -7.01 -4.24
CA ALA A 501 12.56 -6.56 -3.67
C ALA A 501 11.34 -7.04 -4.48
N LEU A 502 11.46 -7.16 -5.81
CA LEU A 502 10.41 -7.68 -6.69
C LEU A 502 10.45 -9.21 -6.86
N PHE A 503 11.34 -9.92 -6.15
CA PHE A 503 11.45 -11.38 -6.19
C PHE A 503 10.10 -12.12 -6.00
N PRO A 504 9.22 -11.73 -5.05
CA PRO A 504 7.91 -12.36 -4.93
C PRO A 504 7.07 -12.27 -6.22
N LYS A 505 7.21 -11.18 -6.99
CA LYS A 505 6.51 -11.01 -8.27
C LYS A 505 7.11 -11.86 -9.38
N ALA A 506 8.43 -12.09 -9.36
CA ALA A 506 9.05 -13.07 -10.25
C ALA A 506 8.59 -14.50 -9.94
N LEU A 507 8.50 -14.87 -8.66
CA LEU A 507 7.95 -16.15 -8.21
C LEU A 507 6.50 -16.35 -8.68
N LEU A 508 5.67 -15.31 -8.60
CA LEU A 508 4.30 -15.32 -9.09
C LEU A 508 4.22 -15.67 -10.59
N VAL A 509 5.07 -15.07 -11.43
CA VAL A 509 5.12 -15.38 -12.86
C VAL A 509 5.59 -16.83 -13.08
N ALA A 510 6.58 -17.30 -12.33
CA ALA A 510 7.05 -18.68 -12.40
C ALA A 510 5.94 -19.70 -12.05
N LEU A 511 5.13 -19.43 -11.03
CA LEU A 511 3.99 -20.27 -10.66
C LEU A 511 2.93 -20.36 -11.77
N ILE A 512 2.66 -19.25 -12.48
CA ILE A 512 1.75 -19.25 -13.64
C ILE A 512 2.33 -20.11 -14.77
N LEU A 513 3.64 -20.02 -15.05
CA LEU A 513 4.28 -20.86 -16.06
C LEU A 513 4.19 -22.35 -15.71
N VAL A 514 4.40 -22.72 -14.44
CA VAL A 514 4.21 -24.09 -13.96
C VAL A 514 2.75 -24.53 -14.11
N TYR A 515 1.79 -23.70 -13.73
CA TYR A 515 0.36 -23.98 -13.89
C TYR A 515 0.01 -24.25 -15.37
N VAL A 516 0.50 -23.41 -16.28
CA VAL A 516 0.30 -23.59 -17.73
C VAL A 516 0.94 -24.90 -18.22
N GLY A 517 2.15 -25.21 -17.75
CA GLY A 517 2.83 -26.47 -18.06
C GLY A 517 2.02 -27.69 -17.61
N LEU A 518 1.56 -27.69 -16.36
CA LEU A 518 0.72 -28.76 -15.80
C LEU A 518 -0.60 -28.92 -16.57
N ARG A 519 -1.23 -27.80 -16.94
CA ARG A 519 -2.47 -27.80 -17.73
C ARG A 519 -2.25 -28.46 -19.10
N LYS A 520 -1.14 -28.15 -19.78
CA LYS A 520 -0.80 -28.78 -21.06
C LYS A 520 -0.56 -30.27 -20.94
N VAL A 521 0.17 -30.68 -19.91
CA VAL A 521 0.40 -32.10 -19.61
C VAL A 521 -0.93 -32.81 -19.36
N TYR A 522 -1.84 -32.20 -18.60
CA TYR A 522 -3.17 -32.75 -18.35
C TYR A 522 -4.00 -32.91 -19.63
N HIS A 523 -4.08 -31.90 -20.50
CA HIS A 523 -4.82 -31.99 -21.77
C HIS A 523 -4.20 -32.99 -22.75
N HIS A 524 -2.89 -33.21 -22.66
CA HIS A 524 -2.21 -34.25 -23.45
C HIS A 524 -2.65 -35.66 -23.04
N PHE A 525 -2.80 -35.91 -21.73
CA PHE A 525 -3.25 -37.21 -21.21
C PHE A 525 -4.77 -37.41 -21.26
N TYR A 526 -5.54 -36.33 -21.19
CA TYR A 526 -7.01 -36.34 -21.21
C TYR A 526 -7.55 -35.39 -22.29
N PRO A 527 -7.47 -35.76 -23.58
CA PRO A 527 -8.04 -34.94 -24.65
C PRO A 527 -9.56 -34.87 -24.54
N ASP A 528 -10.13 -33.67 -24.75
CA ASP A 528 -11.57 -33.45 -24.74
C ASP A 528 -12.26 -34.39 -25.74
N GLN A 529 -13.18 -35.22 -25.25
CA GLN A 529 -13.97 -36.12 -26.08
C GLN A 529 -14.87 -35.30 -27.02
N LYS A 530 -14.59 -35.31 -28.32
CA LYS A 530 -15.53 -34.84 -29.36
C LYS A 530 -16.76 -35.75 -29.33
N PRO A 531 -17.97 -35.27 -28.98
CA PRO A 531 -19.16 -36.11 -29.02
C PRO A 531 -19.49 -36.45 -30.47
N THR A 532 -19.65 -37.74 -30.74
CA THR A 532 -20.04 -38.31 -32.02
C THR A 532 -21.32 -37.65 -32.56
N GLY A 533 -21.23 -37.13 -33.79
CA GLY A 533 -22.38 -36.61 -34.53
C GLY A 533 -23.43 -37.71 -34.76
N ILE A 534 -24.69 -37.28 -34.78
CA ILE A 534 -25.90 -38.10 -34.90
C ILE A 534 -25.80 -39.08 -36.08
N THR A 535 -25.83 -40.38 -35.80
CA THR A 535 -26.13 -41.43 -36.77
C THR A 535 -27.62 -41.43 -37.08
N GLY A 536 -28.02 -40.62 -38.07
CA GLY A 536 -29.40 -40.54 -38.56
C GLY A 536 -29.44 -40.54 -40.08
N ARG A 537 -29.87 -41.65 -40.67
CA ARG A 537 -30.14 -41.90 -42.10
C ARG A 537 -30.92 -40.76 -42.79
N SER A 538 -30.36 -40.20 -43.86
CA SER A 538 -31.04 -39.98 -45.14
C SER A 538 -30.01 -39.65 -46.24
N THR A 539 -29.81 -40.62 -47.12
CA THR A 539 -29.06 -40.51 -48.39
C THR A 539 -29.85 -39.68 -49.40
N GLY A 540 -29.20 -38.66 -49.97
CA GLY A 540 -29.66 -37.91 -51.15
C GLY A 540 -28.66 -36.80 -51.46
N ASP A 541 -28.09 -36.82 -52.66
CA ASP A 541 -26.94 -36.03 -53.14
C ASP A 541 -26.86 -34.58 -52.66
N GLN A 542 -25.76 -34.26 -51.96
CA GLN A 542 -25.30 -32.90 -51.70
C GLN A 542 -23.82 -32.78 -52.10
N SER A 543 -23.51 -31.73 -52.85
CA SER A 543 -22.22 -31.50 -53.52
C SER A 543 -21.04 -31.38 -52.54
N SER A 544 -19.81 -31.62 -53.01
CA SER A 544 -18.58 -31.53 -52.22
C SER A 544 -18.34 -30.16 -51.59
N ASN A 545 -18.79 -29.08 -52.25
CA ASN A 545 -18.78 -27.72 -51.69
C ASN A 545 -19.78 -27.57 -50.53
N GLU A 546 -20.89 -28.28 -50.55
CA GLU A 546 -21.85 -28.32 -49.45
C GLU A 546 -21.27 -29.11 -48.27
N LYS A 547 -20.50 -30.18 -48.48
CA LYS A 547 -19.77 -30.86 -47.39
C LYS A 547 -18.67 -30.01 -46.78
N ALA A 548 -17.92 -29.24 -47.57
CA ALA A 548 -16.90 -28.31 -47.05
C ALA A 548 -17.55 -27.11 -46.32
N ALA A 549 -18.60 -26.54 -46.91
CA ALA A 549 -19.38 -25.48 -46.28
C ALA A 549 -20.10 -25.97 -45.02
N THR A 550 -20.64 -27.19 -44.99
CA THR A 550 -21.32 -27.79 -43.82
C THR A 550 -20.33 -28.32 -42.79
N ALA A 551 -19.11 -28.70 -43.17
CA ALA A 551 -18.02 -28.98 -42.23
C ALA A 551 -17.53 -27.69 -41.55
N GLN A 552 -17.49 -26.56 -42.29
CA GLN A 552 -17.20 -25.24 -41.74
C GLN A 552 -18.37 -24.68 -40.90
N LYS A 553 -19.62 -24.91 -41.33
CA LYS A 553 -20.88 -24.61 -40.60
C LYS A 553 -21.10 -25.53 -39.40
N GLY A 554 -20.49 -26.71 -39.38
CA GLY A 554 -20.53 -27.66 -38.27
C GLY A 554 -19.55 -27.30 -37.16
N ASN A 555 -18.49 -26.55 -37.48
CA ASN A 555 -17.50 -26.10 -36.53
C ASN A 555 -17.85 -24.73 -35.89
N LEU A 556 -18.48 -23.82 -36.64
CA LEU A 556 -18.81 -22.46 -36.19
C LEU A 556 -20.33 -22.28 -35.98
N THR A 557 -20.71 -21.62 -34.90
CA THR A 557 -22.09 -21.21 -34.60
C THR A 557 -22.56 -20.11 -35.56
N ASN A 558 -23.87 -19.99 -35.76
CA ASN A 558 -24.46 -18.89 -36.54
C ASN A 558 -24.07 -17.50 -36.00
N PHE A 559 -23.79 -17.41 -34.69
CA PHE A 559 -23.28 -16.21 -34.03
C PHE A 559 -21.86 -15.85 -34.51
N GLU A 560 -20.94 -16.82 -34.49
CA GLU A 560 -19.55 -16.64 -34.95
C GLU A 560 -19.49 -16.28 -36.44
N LEU A 561 -20.35 -16.91 -37.25
CA LEU A 561 -20.42 -16.64 -38.69
C LEU A 561 -20.96 -15.24 -39.01
N SER A 562 -21.82 -14.67 -38.16
CA SER A 562 -22.46 -13.37 -38.38
C SER A 562 -21.66 -12.21 -37.80
N THR A 563 -20.92 -12.44 -36.71
CA THR A 563 -20.12 -11.42 -36.02
C THR A 563 -18.62 -11.50 -36.36
N GLY A 564 -18.17 -12.60 -36.98
CA GLY A 564 -16.75 -12.90 -37.21
C GLY A 564 -15.96 -13.21 -35.94
N ALA A 565 -16.62 -13.32 -34.78
CA ALA A 565 -15.97 -13.48 -33.48
C ALA A 565 -15.88 -14.97 -33.11
N GLU A 566 -14.83 -15.67 -33.56
CA GLU A 566 -14.59 -17.07 -33.20
C GLU A 566 -14.43 -17.28 -31.68
N LEU A 567 -15.30 -18.10 -31.09
CA LEU A 567 -15.39 -18.41 -29.66
C LEU A 567 -14.40 -19.50 -29.23
N GLU A 568 -13.89 -20.30 -30.16
CA GLU A 568 -12.93 -21.39 -29.91
C GLU A 568 -11.47 -20.88 -29.89
N ALA A 569 -11.11 -19.91 -30.74
CA ALA A 569 -9.72 -19.52 -31.02
C ALA A 569 -9.12 -18.42 -30.11
N ARG A 570 -9.79 -18.01 -29.02
CA ARG A 570 -9.25 -17.00 -28.10
C ARG A 570 -8.42 -17.62 -26.98
N TYR A 571 -7.17 -17.15 -26.87
CA TYR A 571 -6.18 -17.50 -25.85
C TYR A 571 -5.76 -16.24 -25.07
N GLY A 572 -5.24 -16.42 -23.86
CA GLY A 572 -4.87 -15.32 -22.96
C GLY A 572 -5.71 -15.29 -21.67
N LEU A 573 -5.88 -14.10 -21.10
CA LEU A 573 -6.59 -13.87 -19.84
C LEU A 573 -8.10 -13.90 -20.07
N ILE A 574 -8.69 -15.10 -20.09
CA ILE A 574 -10.10 -15.32 -20.42
C ILE A 574 -10.63 -16.43 -19.52
N SER A 575 -11.81 -16.21 -18.98
CA SER A 575 -12.50 -17.17 -18.12
C SER A 575 -12.88 -18.45 -18.88
N ASP A 576 -12.80 -19.59 -18.19
CA ASP A 576 -12.99 -20.90 -18.82
C ASP A 576 -14.47 -21.32 -18.85
N TYR A 577 -15.35 -20.49 -19.42
CA TYR A 577 -16.79 -20.78 -19.49
C TYR A 577 -17.15 -21.69 -20.67
N LYS A 578 -18.29 -22.38 -20.55
CA LYS A 578 -18.85 -23.18 -21.65
C LYS A 578 -19.37 -22.23 -22.73
N ASN A 579 -18.61 -22.06 -23.80
CA ASN A 579 -18.94 -21.13 -24.89
C ASN A 579 -20.09 -21.61 -25.79
N TYR A 580 -20.46 -22.89 -25.69
CA TYR A 580 -21.49 -23.49 -26.55
C TYR A 580 -22.49 -24.32 -25.75
N VAL A 581 -23.72 -24.36 -26.23
CA VAL A 581 -24.78 -25.28 -25.78
C VAL A 581 -25.29 -26.05 -26.99
N PHE A 582 -25.47 -27.36 -26.84
CA PHE A 582 -26.04 -28.20 -27.88
C PHE A 582 -27.53 -28.37 -27.62
N PHE A 583 -28.36 -27.89 -28.55
CA PHE A 583 -29.80 -28.15 -28.56
C PHE A 583 -30.13 -28.97 -29.80
N LYS A 584 -30.73 -30.16 -29.59
CA LYS A 584 -31.19 -31.06 -30.67
C LYS A 584 -30.12 -31.35 -31.75
N GLY A 585 -28.85 -31.46 -31.35
CA GLY A 585 -27.74 -31.78 -32.26
C GLY A 585 -27.09 -30.59 -32.98
N LEU A 586 -27.58 -29.36 -32.77
CA LEU A 586 -27.01 -28.14 -33.35
C LEU A 586 -26.21 -27.36 -32.29
N LYS A 587 -25.05 -26.81 -32.69
CA LYS A 587 -24.14 -26.00 -31.85
C LYS A 587 -24.67 -24.55 -31.78
N PHE A 588 -25.09 -24.10 -30.61
CA PHE A 588 -25.47 -22.71 -30.35
C PHE A 588 -24.44 -22.02 -29.46
N ALA A 589 -24.25 -20.71 -29.64
CA ALA A 589 -23.43 -19.92 -28.73
C ALA A 589 -24.16 -19.79 -27.40
N SER A 590 -23.49 -20.12 -26.29
CA SER A 590 -24.07 -19.92 -24.96
C SER A 590 -24.17 -18.43 -24.63
N ALA A 591 -25.02 -18.07 -23.67
CA ALA A 591 -25.08 -16.70 -23.14
C ALA A 591 -23.69 -16.22 -22.66
N ASP A 592 -22.93 -17.11 -21.99
CA ASP A 592 -21.56 -16.81 -21.58
C ASP A 592 -20.63 -16.63 -22.79
N GLY A 593 -20.79 -17.42 -23.86
CA GLY A 593 -20.01 -17.28 -25.10
C GLY A 593 -20.26 -15.95 -25.83
N VAL A 594 -21.53 -15.54 -25.97
CA VAL A 594 -21.89 -14.24 -26.54
C VAL A 594 -21.28 -13.10 -25.72
N TYR A 595 -21.38 -13.17 -24.40
CA TYR A 595 -20.85 -12.13 -23.53
C TYR A 595 -19.31 -12.10 -23.51
N CYS A 596 -18.63 -13.24 -23.39
CA CYS A 596 -17.17 -13.37 -23.46
C CYS A 596 -16.59 -12.95 -24.81
N SER A 597 -17.39 -12.97 -25.88
CA SER A 597 -16.99 -12.44 -27.19
C SER A 597 -17.00 -10.90 -27.27
N GLY A 598 -17.53 -10.23 -26.22
CA GLY A 598 -17.60 -8.78 -26.10
C GLY A 598 -18.89 -8.18 -26.64
N TYR A 599 -19.99 -8.94 -26.66
CA TYR A 599 -21.29 -8.49 -27.14
C TYR A 599 -22.40 -8.66 -26.10
N VAL A 600 -23.41 -7.80 -26.16
CA VAL A 600 -24.59 -7.81 -25.28
C VAL A 600 -25.82 -7.57 -26.14
N VAL A 601 -26.99 -8.12 -25.78
CA VAL A 601 -28.22 -7.87 -26.54
C VAL A 601 -29.05 -6.79 -25.85
N ALA A 602 -29.24 -5.67 -26.53
CA ALA A 602 -30.12 -4.58 -26.13
C ALA A 602 -31.58 -4.91 -26.48
N ASN A 603 -32.42 -5.07 -25.44
CA ASN A 603 -33.87 -5.29 -25.48
C ASN A 603 -34.34 -6.37 -26.48
N GLY A 604 -33.49 -7.37 -26.67
CA GLY A 604 -33.70 -8.47 -27.61
C GLY A 604 -33.83 -8.12 -29.10
N ARG A 605 -33.46 -6.89 -29.47
CA ARG A 605 -33.55 -6.38 -30.84
C ARG A 605 -32.19 -6.11 -31.47
N PHE A 606 -31.20 -5.71 -30.66
CA PHE A 606 -29.89 -5.30 -31.17
C PHE A 606 -28.77 -5.99 -30.42
N LEU A 607 -27.82 -6.60 -31.14
CA LEU A 607 -26.57 -7.08 -30.61
C LEU A 607 -25.54 -5.95 -30.70
N VAL A 608 -25.02 -5.54 -29.54
CA VAL A 608 -24.17 -4.37 -29.35
C VAL A 608 -22.83 -4.80 -28.77
N GLY A 609 -21.73 -4.23 -29.24
CA GLY A 609 -20.42 -4.43 -28.62
C GLY A 609 -20.37 -3.82 -27.22
N SER A 610 -19.96 -4.58 -26.20
CA SER A 610 -19.91 -4.11 -24.81
C SER A 610 -18.99 -2.90 -24.64
N LYS A 611 -17.88 -2.84 -25.39
CA LYS A 611 -16.94 -1.71 -25.44
C LYS A 611 -17.53 -0.44 -26.06
N ASP A 612 -18.53 -0.58 -26.93
CA ASP A 612 -19.09 0.54 -27.70
C ASP A 612 -20.33 1.15 -27.00
N LEU A 613 -20.79 0.54 -25.91
CA LEU A 613 -21.98 0.93 -25.17
C LEU A 613 -21.88 2.35 -24.60
N LEU A 614 -20.71 2.73 -24.07
CA LEU A 614 -20.46 4.10 -23.59
C LEU A 614 -20.53 5.11 -24.74
N SER A 615 -19.91 4.79 -25.89
CA SER A 615 -19.95 5.63 -27.08
C SER A 615 -21.39 5.83 -27.58
N ILE A 616 -22.21 4.78 -27.57
CA ILE A 616 -23.63 4.86 -27.95
C ILE A 616 -24.42 5.74 -26.98
N ILE A 617 -24.19 5.61 -25.67
CA ILE A 617 -24.83 6.46 -24.65
C ILE A 617 -24.46 7.93 -24.89
N MET A 618 -23.18 8.22 -25.17
CA MET A 618 -22.72 9.58 -25.46
C MET A 618 -23.33 10.12 -26.76
N ILE A 619 -23.40 9.32 -27.83
CA ILE A 619 -24.05 9.70 -29.10
C ILE A 619 -25.53 10.03 -28.89
N LYS A 620 -26.24 9.25 -28.04
CA LYS A 620 -27.64 9.49 -27.70
C LYS A 620 -27.82 10.74 -26.82
N ALA A 621 -26.99 10.90 -25.79
CA ALA A 621 -27.07 12.00 -24.83
C ALA A 621 -26.78 13.36 -25.47
N PHE A 622 -25.72 13.44 -26.29
CA PHE A 622 -25.29 14.69 -26.93
C PHE A 622 -25.89 14.90 -28.33
N ARG A 623 -26.69 13.93 -28.82
CA ARG A 623 -27.27 13.93 -30.18
C ARG A 623 -26.25 14.19 -31.31
N SER A 624 -24.99 13.82 -31.10
CA SER A 624 -23.90 14.05 -32.04
C SER A 624 -23.03 12.81 -32.17
N ARG A 625 -22.56 12.53 -33.39
CA ARG A 625 -21.79 11.33 -33.72
C ARG A 625 -20.29 11.65 -33.65
N PHE A 626 -19.67 11.30 -32.52
CA PHE A 626 -18.24 11.48 -32.31
C PHE A 626 -17.40 10.28 -32.80
N THR A 627 -18.01 9.09 -32.91
CA THR A 627 -17.35 7.85 -33.35
C THR A 627 -18.29 7.01 -34.21
N ASN A 628 -17.75 6.18 -35.10
CA ASN A 628 -18.54 5.25 -35.91
C ASN A 628 -18.72 3.93 -35.14
N VAL A 629 -19.94 3.70 -34.66
CA VAL A 629 -20.32 2.46 -33.95
C VAL A 629 -21.31 1.67 -34.78
N TYR A 630 -21.15 0.34 -34.82
CA TYR A 630 -22.02 -0.57 -35.56
C TYR A 630 -22.71 -1.55 -34.61
N VAL A 631 -23.97 -1.90 -34.91
CA VAL A 631 -24.81 -2.85 -34.17
C VAL A 631 -25.45 -3.84 -35.14
N TYR A 632 -25.77 -5.05 -34.68
CA TYR A 632 -26.44 -6.06 -35.51
C TYR A 632 -27.88 -6.23 -35.05
N ALA A 633 -28.84 -6.32 -35.98
CA ALA A 633 -30.21 -6.64 -35.63
C ALA A 633 -30.34 -8.13 -35.27
N VAL A 634 -31.13 -8.42 -34.24
CA VAL A 634 -31.42 -9.78 -33.76
C VAL A 634 -32.85 -10.13 -34.18
N ASP A 635 -33.01 -11.28 -34.85
CA ASP A 635 -34.31 -11.81 -35.29
C ASP A 635 -34.49 -13.24 -34.74
N GLY A 636 -35.31 -13.35 -33.69
CA GLY A 636 -35.49 -14.59 -32.93
C GLY A 636 -34.15 -15.13 -32.41
N ASN A 637 -33.80 -16.37 -32.78
CA ASN A 637 -32.55 -17.03 -32.37
C ASN A 637 -31.38 -16.79 -33.35
N THR A 638 -31.47 -15.81 -34.24
CA THR A 638 -30.45 -15.53 -35.26
C THR A 638 -30.03 -14.06 -35.29
N VAL A 639 -28.76 -13.82 -35.61
CA VAL A 639 -28.18 -12.47 -35.76
C VAL A 639 -28.06 -12.17 -37.24
N GLN A 640 -28.51 -10.98 -37.66
CA GLN A 640 -28.36 -10.56 -39.06
C GLN A 640 -26.88 -10.34 -39.41
N ARG A 641 -26.50 -10.69 -40.64
CA ARG A 641 -25.10 -10.59 -41.12
C ARG A 641 -24.65 -9.17 -41.46
N THR A 642 -25.58 -8.24 -41.61
CA THR A 642 -25.29 -6.85 -41.98
C THR A 642 -25.28 -5.96 -40.74
N ALA A 643 -24.15 -5.33 -40.47
CA ALA A 643 -24.01 -4.37 -39.38
C ALA A 643 -24.66 -3.02 -39.75
N GLN A 644 -25.44 -2.46 -38.84
CA GLN A 644 -26.11 -1.17 -38.97
C GLN A 644 -25.32 -0.09 -38.21
N LEU A 645 -25.08 1.05 -38.83
CA LEU A 645 -24.42 2.19 -38.18
C LEU A 645 -25.37 2.86 -37.16
N VAL A 646 -24.85 3.20 -35.98
CA VAL A 646 -25.61 3.85 -34.91
C VAL A 646 -25.73 5.35 -35.14
N TYR A 647 -26.96 5.84 -35.14
CA TYR A 647 -27.34 7.25 -35.07
C TYR A 647 -28.01 7.56 -33.74
N PRO A 648 -28.13 8.85 -33.36
CA PRO A 648 -28.86 9.24 -32.15
C PRO A 648 -30.27 8.66 -32.07
N GLU A 649 -30.94 8.35 -33.18
CA GLU A 649 -32.29 7.77 -33.17
C GLU A 649 -32.36 6.25 -33.34
N THR A 650 -31.21 5.57 -33.51
CA THR A 650 -31.18 4.12 -33.76
C THR A 650 -31.56 3.28 -32.55
N LEU A 651 -31.23 3.73 -31.33
CA LEU A 651 -31.52 3.04 -30.07
C LEU A 651 -32.33 3.96 -29.14
N SER A 652 -33.35 3.41 -28.48
CA SER A 652 -34.09 4.11 -27.44
C SER A 652 -33.41 3.99 -26.07
N TRP A 653 -33.72 4.89 -25.13
CA TRP A 653 -33.24 4.77 -23.76
C TRP A 653 -33.71 3.47 -23.09
N GLN A 654 -34.89 2.97 -23.44
CA GLN A 654 -35.38 1.68 -22.97
C GLN A 654 -34.52 0.52 -23.52
N ASP A 655 -34.06 0.61 -24.77
CA ASP A 655 -33.18 -0.40 -25.35
C ASP A 655 -31.82 -0.50 -24.63
N LEU A 656 -31.31 0.65 -24.15
CA LEU A 656 -30.04 0.72 -23.41
C LEU A 656 -30.16 0.32 -21.94
N ILE A 657 -31.35 0.44 -21.34
CA ILE A 657 -31.61 0.06 -19.94
C ILE A 657 -31.88 -1.45 -19.81
N PHE A 658 -32.56 -2.06 -20.79
CA PHE A 658 -32.88 -3.49 -20.79
C PHE A 658 -31.86 -4.31 -21.57
N LEU A 659 -30.68 -4.51 -20.98
CA LEU A 659 -29.65 -5.40 -21.52
C LEU A 659 -29.92 -6.85 -21.11
N ASN A 660 -30.00 -7.76 -22.08
CA ASN A 660 -30.22 -9.20 -21.89
C ASN A 660 -29.18 -10.01 -22.69
N ILE A 661 -29.01 -11.28 -22.34
CA ILE A 661 -28.04 -12.20 -22.95
C ILE A 661 -28.75 -13.53 -23.35
N ASN A 662 -30.00 -13.73 -22.94
CA ASN A 662 -30.78 -14.95 -23.20
C ASN A 662 -31.57 -14.90 -24.51
N ILE A 663 -30.92 -15.04 -25.67
CA ILE A 663 -31.63 -15.07 -26.96
C ILE A 663 -31.10 -16.14 -27.95
N LEU A 664 -30.18 -17.02 -27.52
CA LEU A 664 -29.68 -18.10 -28.39
C LEU A 664 -29.91 -19.50 -27.79
N ALA A 665 -31.09 -19.72 -27.20
CA ALA A 665 -31.54 -21.04 -26.73
C ALA A 665 -32.75 -21.53 -27.55
#